data_AF-A0A6N7FBE3-F1
#
_entry.id   AF-A0A6N7FBE3-F1
#
_cell.length_a   1.000
_cell.length_b   1.000
_cell.length_c   1.000
_cell.angle_alpha   90.00
_cell.angle_beta   90.00
_cell.angle_gamma   90.00
#
_symmetry.space_group_name_H-M   'P 1'
#
loop_
_entity.id
_entity.type
_entity.pdbx_description
1 polymer ?
#
loop_
_entity_poly.entity_id
_entity_poly.type
_entity_poly.pdbx_seq_one_letter_code
_entity_poly.pdbx_strand_id
1 'polypeptide(L)'
;MAAYLRDALVELEVQHSAIDDVFELISALREQAVGETADAAAPGAEGPAGKAKAASRSEQSGQTSVASQSVRITVDLLENLMTMVSELVLSRNQLLQILRKYEESEFAAPLQRLSLVTTDLQEGVMKTRMQPIGNAWSKLPRIVRDLSHELDKKIELEMFGAETELDRQVLEMIKDPLTHMVRNSADHGVETVKERAVAGKPETGHITLNAYHEGGHIIIEISDDGRGINVEKVRAKAVANGLATEAELDAMSEKQIQQFIFKAGFSTAEKVTNVSGRGVGMDVVRSNIERIGGHVELKSVTGKGSTFVVKIPLTLAIVSALIVECAGERFAIPQISVDELVRVSPNSEHRLETINDTPVLRLRNRLLPLVELNELLKLGGAPAPAGQAEDDGAEARSETFIVVARVGTYSVGIVVDRVFESEEIVVKPVTPVLREISIFSGNTILGDGSVIMILDPNGIAQATGEVLAAETMHHGGKGRDSRDARGSDRTPMLVFRAGGDEPKAVPLALVARLEEIDRTTIEESNGTPVVQYRGQLMPLIAVDPAFRLEEEGRQHVVVFQDSDRSMGVMVDAIVDIVEDRLKVEIESAREGVLGTAVIAGKATDVIDTAHYLRRAFGDWFQKAPRPSSNGGVSANRVLLVDDSPFFRNLLTPLLSVAGYEVTAVQGGEAALGLRESGHDFDVIISDIEMPGMNGFDLARAIKQDGAWKDTPIVALSSYASKADLEKGRAVGFDDYVVKLDREALLQSLTQSLSAHRGAA
;
A
#
# COMPACT_ATOMS: atom_id res chain seq x y z
N MET A 1 -47.19 35.14 -16.18
CA MET A 1 -45.76 34.87 -16.46
C MET A 1 -45.34 35.45 -17.80
N ALA A 2 -45.98 35.07 -18.93
CA ALA A 2 -45.71 35.63 -20.26
C ALA A 2 -45.81 37.17 -20.34
N ALA A 3 -46.86 37.79 -19.77
CA ALA A 3 -46.99 39.25 -19.75
C ALA A 3 -45.87 39.95 -18.95
N TYR A 4 -45.53 39.43 -17.77
CA TYR A 4 -44.44 39.94 -16.92
C TYR A 4 -43.06 39.86 -17.58
N LEU A 5 -42.80 38.80 -18.35
CA LEU A 5 -41.54 38.63 -19.06
C LEU A 5 -41.41 39.63 -20.22
N ARG A 6 -42.53 39.95 -20.90
CA ARG A 6 -42.54 40.94 -21.98
C ARG A 6 -42.28 42.34 -21.42
N ASP A 7 -42.93 42.70 -20.32
CA ASP A 7 -42.72 44.00 -19.68
C ASP A 7 -41.27 44.16 -19.20
N ALA A 8 -40.67 43.12 -18.60
CA ALA A 8 -39.27 43.13 -18.18
C ALA A 8 -38.26 43.26 -19.35
N LEU A 9 -38.56 42.66 -20.51
CA LEU A 9 -37.69 42.76 -21.69
C LEU A 9 -37.78 44.13 -22.38
N VAL A 10 -38.95 44.78 -22.31
CA VAL A 10 -39.13 46.17 -22.76
C VAL A 10 -38.39 47.14 -21.83
N GLU A 11 -38.42 46.90 -20.53
CA GLU A 11 -37.69 47.70 -19.52
C GLU A 11 -36.17 47.57 -19.66
N LEU A 12 -35.69 46.47 -20.23
CA LEU A 12 -34.28 46.22 -20.58
C LEU A 12 -33.89 46.74 -21.99
N GLU A 13 -34.74 47.55 -22.63
CA GLU A 13 -34.53 48.15 -23.95
C GLU A 13 -34.22 47.15 -25.09
N VAL A 14 -34.66 45.89 -24.94
CA VAL A 14 -34.46 44.87 -25.99
C VAL A 14 -35.28 45.25 -27.22
N GLN A 15 -34.68 45.10 -28.41
CA GLN A 15 -35.35 45.42 -29.67
C GLN A 15 -36.68 44.65 -29.79
N HIS A 16 -37.75 45.36 -30.14
CA HIS A 16 -39.11 44.80 -30.13
C HIS A 16 -39.26 43.59 -31.06
N SER A 17 -38.53 43.56 -32.18
CA SER A 17 -38.51 42.40 -33.08
C SER A 17 -37.96 41.15 -32.39
N ALA A 18 -36.90 41.28 -31.60
CA ALA A 18 -36.33 40.16 -30.86
C ALA A 18 -37.25 39.67 -29.73
N ILE A 19 -38.02 40.57 -29.12
CA ILE A 19 -39.04 40.18 -28.13
C ILE A 19 -40.16 39.39 -28.82
N ASP A 20 -40.60 39.80 -30.00
CA ASP A 20 -41.62 39.07 -30.75
C ASP A 20 -41.15 37.70 -31.20
N ASP A 21 -39.90 37.58 -31.69
CA ASP A 21 -39.29 36.30 -32.08
C ASP A 21 -39.22 35.31 -30.89
N VAL A 22 -38.84 35.79 -29.70
CA VAL A 22 -38.78 34.97 -28.47
C VAL A 22 -40.17 34.47 -28.07
N PHE A 23 -41.20 35.30 -28.21
CA PHE A 23 -42.56 34.91 -27.87
C PHE A 23 -43.21 34.00 -28.92
N GLU A 24 -42.82 34.14 -30.18
CA GLU A 24 -43.22 33.21 -31.24
C GLU A 24 -42.59 31.83 -31.00
N LEU A 25 -41.31 31.79 -30.59
CA LEU A 25 -40.62 30.56 -30.21
C LEU A 25 -41.25 29.87 -28.99
N ILE A 26 -41.60 30.64 -27.95
CA ILE A 26 -42.28 30.13 -26.75
C ILE A 26 -43.68 29.58 -27.12
N SER A 27 -44.38 30.23 -28.04
CA SER A 27 -45.70 29.78 -28.51
C SER A 27 -45.59 28.48 -29.32
N ALA A 28 -44.60 28.38 -30.21
CA ALA A 28 -44.31 27.17 -30.96
C ALA A 28 -43.93 25.97 -30.06
N LEU A 29 -43.11 26.22 -29.04
CA LEU A 29 -42.76 25.19 -28.03
C LEU A 29 -43.98 24.75 -27.22
N ARG A 30 -44.93 25.65 -26.96
CA ARG A 30 -46.17 25.32 -26.25
C ARG A 30 -47.13 24.51 -27.12
N GLU A 31 -47.24 24.81 -28.41
CA GLU A 31 -48.03 24.02 -29.36
C GLU A 31 -47.45 22.60 -29.54
N GLN A 32 -46.12 22.44 -29.59
CA GLN A 32 -45.47 21.13 -29.59
C GLN A 32 -45.76 20.33 -28.31
N ALA A 33 -45.76 20.97 -27.14
CA ALA A 33 -46.05 20.30 -25.87
C ALA A 33 -47.51 19.85 -25.71
N VAL A 34 -48.46 20.48 -26.41
CA VAL A 34 -49.89 20.11 -26.38
C VAL A 34 -50.23 19.08 -27.46
N GLY A 35 -49.52 19.09 -28.60
CA GLY A 35 -49.73 18.17 -29.73
C GLY A 35 -49.42 16.69 -29.46
N GLU A 36 -48.53 16.37 -28.51
CA GLU A 36 -48.13 14.98 -28.22
C GLU A 36 -49.07 14.20 -27.28
N THR A 37 -50.14 14.81 -26.76
CA THR A 37 -51.04 14.14 -25.79
C THR A 37 -52.39 13.67 -26.35
N ALA A 38 -52.65 13.84 -27.65
CA ALA A 38 -53.98 13.62 -28.21
C ALA A 38 -54.13 12.41 -29.18
N ASP A 39 -53.08 11.67 -29.53
CA ASP A 39 -53.24 10.58 -30.51
C ASP A 39 -52.49 9.28 -30.12
N ALA A 40 -53.12 8.48 -29.26
CA ALA A 40 -52.83 7.06 -29.08
C ALA A 40 -54.05 6.32 -28.52
N ALA A 41 -55.16 6.35 -29.25
CA ALA A 41 -56.26 5.40 -29.07
C ALA A 41 -56.19 4.34 -30.18
N ALA A 42 -55.73 3.13 -29.84
CA ALA A 42 -55.69 1.98 -30.75
C ALA A 42 -57.07 1.30 -30.86
N PRO A 43 -57.47 0.80 -32.05
CA PRO A 43 -58.68 0.02 -32.22
C PRO A 43 -58.44 -1.47 -31.94
N GLY A 44 -59.49 -2.14 -31.47
CA GLY A 44 -59.47 -3.54 -31.03
C GLY A 44 -59.53 -4.60 -32.13
N ALA A 45 -59.29 -5.84 -31.71
CA ALA A 45 -59.75 -7.07 -32.34
C ALA A 45 -59.84 -8.20 -31.27
N GLU A 46 -60.73 -9.15 -31.52
CA GLU A 46 -61.50 -9.96 -30.57
C GLU A 46 -60.84 -11.25 -30.04
N GLY A 47 -61.11 -11.57 -28.77
CA GLY A 47 -61.47 -12.89 -28.19
C GLY A 47 -60.53 -14.13 -28.30
N PRO A 48 -60.77 -15.22 -27.51
CA PRO A 48 -61.91 -15.48 -26.64
C PRO A 48 -61.56 -15.80 -25.15
N ALA A 49 -62.64 -15.81 -24.36
CA ALA A 49 -62.74 -15.86 -22.91
C ALA A 49 -62.42 -17.22 -22.24
N GLY A 50 -62.12 -17.16 -20.92
CA GLY A 50 -61.94 -18.36 -20.09
C GLY A 50 -61.88 -18.15 -18.56
N LYS A 51 -62.98 -17.67 -17.97
CA LYS A 51 -63.54 -17.97 -16.61
C LYS A 51 -62.74 -17.74 -15.29
N ALA A 52 -63.53 -17.16 -14.36
CA ALA A 52 -63.55 -17.30 -12.89
C ALA A 52 -62.58 -16.41 -12.09
N LYS A 53 -62.94 -15.76 -10.97
CA LYS A 53 -64.13 -15.84 -10.08
C LYS A 53 -64.17 -14.56 -9.24
N ALA A 54 -65.38 -14.07 -8.94
CA ALA A 54 -65.61 -12.93 -8.05
C ALA A 54 -65.68 -13.33 -6.57
N ALA A 55 -65.49 -12.31 -5.73
CA ALA A 55 -65.86 -12.13 -4.32
C ALA A 55 -64.89 -12.60 -3.23
N SER A 56 -64.27 -11.64 -2.54
CA SER A 56 -64.89 -11.08 -1.32
C SER A 56 -64.29 -9.70 -1.00
N ARG A 57 -65.18 -8.71 -0.83
CA ARG A 57 -64.87 -7.42 -0.19
C ARG A 57 -64.90 -7.65 1.31
N SER A 58 -63.82 -7.29 1.99
CA SER A 58 -63.86 -6.83 3.37
C SER A 58 -63.43 -5.37 3.36
N GLU A 59 -64.35 -4.48 3.75
CA GLU A 59 -64.01 -3.11 4.13
C GLU A 59 -63.42 -3.16 5.53
N GLN A 60 -62.22 -2.60 5.74
CA GLN A 60 -62.04 -1.60 6.79
C GLN A 60 -60.68 -0.90 6.78
N SER A 61 -60.77 0.33 7.27
CA SER A 61 -59.74 1.26 7.72
C SER A 61 -59.01 2.05 6.64
N GLY A 62 -59.44 3.31 6.53
CA GLY A 62 -58.68 4.34 5.86
C GLY A 62 -57.36 4.56 6.57
N GLN A 63 -56.28 4.26 5.86
CA GLN A 63 -55.12 5.13 5.83
C GLN A 63 -55.09 5.70 4.43
N THR A 64 -55.20 7.02 4.31
CA THR A 64 -54.73 7.75 3.14
C THR A 64 -53.29 7.34 2.92
N SER A 65 -53.07 6.36 2.05
CA SER A 65 -51.76 6.14 1.46
C SER A 65 -51.42 7.46 0.78
N VAL A 66 -50.37 8.11 1.28
CA VAL A 66 -49.69 9.14 0.51
C VAL A 66 -49.35 8.45 -0.79
N ALA A 67 -50.13 8.72 -1.84
CA ALA A 67 -49.89 8.17 -3.15
C ALA A 67 -48.44 8.54 -3.45
N SER A 68 -47.56 7.55 -3.53
CA SER A 68 -46.17 7.74 -3.89
C SER A 68 -46.18 8.46 -5.24
N GLN A 69 -45.97 9.77 -5.21
CA GLN A 69 -45.87 10.60 -6.40
C GLN A 69 -44.52 10.29 -7.06
N SER A 70 -44.44 9.13 -7.71
CA SER A 70 -43.27 8.75 -8.48
C SER A 70 -43.41 9.33 -9.88
N VAL A 71 -42.48 10.21 -10.26
CA VAL A 71 -42.35 10.68 -11.65
C VAL A 71 -41.46 9.70 -12.39
N ARG A 72 -41.95 9.17 -13.53
CA ARG A 72 -41.15 8.30 -14.38
C ARG A 72 -40.28 9.18 -15.28
N ILE A 73 -38.97 9.09 -15.08
CA ILE A 73 -37.97 9.84 -15.86
C ILE A 73 -37.29 8.88 -16.84
N THR A 74 -37.01 9.33 -18.07
CA THR A 74 -36.24 8.56 -19.05
C THR A 74 -34.76 8.53 -18.66
N VAL A 75 -34.06 7.46 -19.02
CA VAL A 75 -32.63 7.32 -18.73
C VAL A 75 -31.83 8.45 -19.37
N ASP A 76 -32.16 8.81 -20.61
CA ASP A 76 -31.49 9.88 -21.36
C ASP A 76 -31.59 11.24 -20.66
N LEU A 77 -32.71 11.53 -19.97
CA LEU A 77 -32.86 12.78 -19.22
C LEU A 77 -31.92 12.84 -18.01
N LEU A 78 -31.74 11.72 -17.30
CA LEU A 78 -30.81 11.63 -16.17
C LEU A 78 -29.35 11.74 -16.65
N GLU A 79 -29.01 11.15 -17.79
CA GLU A 79 -27.67 11.27 -18.40
C GLU A 79 -27.38 12.71 -18.83
N ASN A 80 -28.35 13.39 -19.45
CA ASN A 80 -28.22 14.80 -19.80
C ASN A 80 -28.09 15.68 -18.56
N LEU A 81 -28.89 15.43 -17.50
CA LEU A 81 -28.75 16.13 -16.22
C LEU A 81 -27.36 15.95 -15.62
N MET A 82 -26.83 14.73 -15.63
CA MET A 82 -25.47 14.46 -15.15
C MET A 82 -24.40 15.19 -15.97
N THR A 83 -24.57 15.23 -17.28
CA THR A 83 -23.65 15.96 -18.17
C THR A 83 -23.68 17.45 -17.85
N MET A 84 -24.87 18.05 -17.71
CA MET A 84 -25.02 19.46 -17.34
C MET A 84 -24.46 19.77 -15.95
N VAL A 85 -24.69 18.90 -14.96
CA VAL A 85 -24.08 19.03 -13.63
C VAL A 85 -22.57 18.93 -13.70
N SER A 86 -22.02 18.02 -14.52
CA SER A 86 -20.57 17.89 -14.70
C SER A 86 -19.98 19.15 -15.33
N GLU A 87 -20.61 19.70 -16.36
CA GLU A 87 -20.22 20.98 -16.97
C GLU A 87 -20.36 22.15 -15.98
N LEU A 88 -21.36 22.12 -15.10
CA LEU A 88 -21.53 23.12 -14.04
C LEU A 88 -20.43 23.02 -12.98
N VAL A 89 -20.04 21.81 -12.58
CA VAL A 89 -18.91 21.56 -11.67
C VAL A 89 -17.60 22.04 -12.30
N LEU A 90 -17.39 21.77 -13.59
CA LEU A 90 -16.25 22.30 -14.34
C LEU A 90 -16.28 23.82 -14.34
N SER A 91 -17.40 24.43 -14.76
CA SER A 91 -17.62 25.89 -14.78
C SER A 91 -17.34 26.53 -13.42
N ARG A 92 -17.84 25.93 -12.34
CA ARG A 92 -17.57 26.33 -10.95
C ARG A 92 -16.07 26.32 -10.65
N ASN A 93 -15.37 25.25 -11.01
CA ASN A 93 -13.92 25.14 -10.80
C ASN A 93 -13.16 26.22 -11.58
N GLN A 94 -13.54 26.49 -12.83
CA GLN A 94 -12.94 27.58 -13.64
C GLN A 94 -13.07 28.92 -12.93
N LEU A 95 -14.27 29.24 -12.44
CA LEU A 95 -14.55 30.51 -11.77
C LEU A 95 -13.79 30.65 -10.46
N LEU A 96 -13.67 29.57 -9.67
CA LEU A 96 -12.86 29.56 -8.46
C LEU A 96 -11.36 29.73 -8.77
N GLN A 97 -10.87 29.15 -9.86
CA GLN A 97 -9.49 29.32 -10.31
C GLN A 97 -9.21 30.76 -10.77
N ILE A 98 -10.15 31.39 -11.49
CA ILE A 98 -10.06 32.81 -11.87
C ILE A 98 -10.04 33.67 -10.60
N LEU A 99 -10.93 33.41 -9.65
CA LEU A 99 -11.01 34.14 -8.39
C LEU A 99 -9.69 34.10 -7.60
N ARG A 100 -8.99 32.95 -7.59
CA ARG A 100 -7.68 32.82 -6.92
C ARG A 100 -6.60 33.74 -7.49
N LYS A 101 -6.72 34.18 -8.75
CA LYS A 101 -5.78 35.15 -9.36
C LYS A 101 -6.00 36.59 -8.89
N TYR A 102 -7.11 36.88 -8.21
CA TYR A 102 -7.45 38.21 -7.71
C TYR A 102 -7.50 38.17 -6.18
N GLU A 103 -6.49 38.74 -5.52
CA GLU A 103 -6.31 38.67 -4.05
C GLU A 103 -7.46 39.31 -3.23
N GLU A 104 -8.21 40.24 -3.82
CA GLU A 104 -9.45 40.79 -3.24
C GLU A 104 -10.53 40.91 -4.32
N SER A 105 -11.60 40.14 -4.17
CA SER A 105 -12.72 40.15 -5.10
C SER A 105 -14.05 40.09 -4.36
N GLU A 106 -14.93 41.05 -4.66
CA GLU A 106 -16.33 41.06 -4.22
C GLU A 106 -17.13 39.84 -4.71
N PHE A 107 -16.61 39.12 -5.71
CA PHE A 107 -17.20 37.88 -6.22
C PHE A 107 -16.87 36.64 -5.39
N ALA A 108 -15.97 36.73 -4.40
CA ALA A 108 -15.57 35.57 -3.61
C ALA A 108 -16.71 34.90 -2.85
N ALA A 109 -17.50 35.69 -2.10
CA ALA A 109 -18.63 35.16 -1.34
C ALA A 109 -19.78 34.63 -2.25
N PRO A 110 -20.20 35.33 -3.32
CA PRO A 110 -21.14 34.78 -4.30
C PRO A 110 -20.67 33.47 -4.95
N LEU A 111 -19.38 33.36 -5.31
CA LEU A 111 -18.82 32.15 -5.93
C LEU A 111 -18.73 30.97 -4.95
N GLN A 112 -18.40 31.23 -3.68
CA GLN A 112 -18.48 30.20 -2.64
C GLN A 112 -19.91 29.69 -2.46
N ARG A 113 -20.91 30.58 -2.51
CA ARG A 113 -22.33 30.17 -2.47
C ARG A 113 -22.72 29.38 -3.71
N LEU A 114 -22.28 29.78 -4.90
CA LEU A 114 -22.48 28.99 -6.13
C LEU A 114 -21.87 27.59 -5.97
N SER A 115 -20.67 27.50 -5.41
CA SER A 115 -20.00 26.23 -5.17
C SER A 115 -20.80 25.29 -4.26
N LEU A 116 -21.36 25.82 -3.16
CA LEU A 116 -22.23 25.06 -2.27
C LEU A 116 -23.47 24.56 -3.00
N VAL A 117 -24.19 25.45 -3.71
CA VAL A 117 -25.42 25.08 -4.45
C VAL A 117 -25.14 24.08 -5.56
N THR A 118 -24.03 24.20 -6.28
CA THR A 118 -23.61 23.22 -7.30
C THR A 118 -23.33 21.85 -6.69
N THR A 119 -22.71 21.82 -5.50
CA THR A 119 -22.44 20.57 -4.76
C THR A 119 -23.73 19.91 -4.31
N ASP A 120 -24.65 20.68 -3.73
CA ASP A 120 -25.98 20.19 -3.32
C ASP A 120 -26.78 19.66 -4.53
N LEU A 121 -26.73 20.37 -5.66
CA LEU A 121 -27.38 19.94 -6.89
C LEU A 121 -26.77 18.64 -7.41
N GLN A 122 -25.44 18.52 -7.38
CA GLN A 122 -24.74 17.31 -7.79
C GLN A 122 -25.14 16.12 -6.92
N GLU A 123 -25.13 16.26 -5.59
CA GLU A 123 -25.57 15.20 -4.68
C GLU A 123 -27.04 14.81 -4.93
N GLY A 124 -27.90 15.80 -5.17
CA GLY A 124 -29.32 15.57 -5.50
C GLY A 124 -29.51 14.78 -6.78
N VAL A 125 -28.80 15.14 -7.85
CA VAL A 125 -28.86 14.40 -9.13
C VAL A 125 -28.26 13.00 -8.98
N MET A 126 -27.17 12.85 -8.22
CA MET A 126 -26.58 11.54 -7.93
C MET A 126 -27.57 10.62 -7.21
N LYS A 127 -28.25 11.10 -6.16
CA LYS A 127 -29.29 10.34 -5.44
C LYS A 127 -30.43 9.90 -6.35
N THR A 128 -30.83 10.72 -7.33
CA THR A 128 -31.89 10.32 -8.28
C THR A 128 -31.44 9.28 -9.30
N ARG A 129 -30.12 9.14 -9.54
CA ARG A 129 -29.53 8.13 -10.41
C ARG A 129 -29.22 6.80 -9.69
N MET A 130 -29.10 6.82 -8.36
CA MET A 130 -28.82 5.62 -7.57
C MET A 130 -29.91 4.57 -7.73
N GLN A 131 -29.49 3.31 -7.72
CA GLN A 131 -30.38 2.15 -7.74
C GLN A 131 -29.97 1.16 -6.64
N PRO A 132 -30.92 0.46 -6.01
CA PRO A 132 -30.60 -0.59 -5.06
C PRO A 132 -29.75 -1.69 -5.71
N ILE A 133 -28.67 -2.08 -5.06
CA ILE A 133 -27.76 -3.14 -5.50
C ILE A 133 -28.50 -4.49 -5.65
N GLY A 134 -29.63 -4.65 -4.96
CA GLY A 134 -30.57 -5.76 -5.10
C GLY A 134 -30.87 -6.17 -6.54
N ASN A 135 -30.90 -5.19 -7.46
CA ASN A 135 -31.15 -5.43 -8.87
C ASN A 135 -30.03 -6.22 -9.55
N ALA A 136 -28.78 -6.03 -9.13
CA ALA A 136 -27.61 -6.71 -9.68
C ALA A 136 -27.62 -8.21 -9.38
N TRP A 137 -28.06 -8.59 -8.18
CA TRP A 137 -28.02 -9.96 -7.73
C TRP A 137 -29.36 -10.72 -7.82
N SER A 138 -30.39 -10.11 -8.40
CA SER A 138 -31.73 -10.70 -8.60
C SER A 138 -31.74 -12.09 -9.26
N LYS A 139 -30.74 -12.41 -10.09
CA LYS A 139 -30.61 -13.70 -10.78
C LYS A 139 -29.82 -14.75 -9.97
N LEU A 140 -29.05 -14.34 -8.96
CA LEU A 140 -28.15 -15.23 -8.22
C LEU A 140 -28.88 -16.39 -7.52
N PRO A 141 -30.04 -16.21 -6.86
CA PRO A 141 -30.73 -17.33 -6.21
C PRO A 141 -31.06 -18.46 -7.17
N ARG A 142 -31.44 -18.12 -8.41
CA ARG A 142 -31.71 -19.12 -9.44
C ARG A 142 -30.44 -19.82 -9.89
N ILE A 143 -29.35 -19.07 -10.11
CA ILE A 143 -28.06 -19.63 -10.54
C ILE A 143 -27.50 -20.58 -9.48
N VAL A 144 -27.55 -20.21 -8.19
CA VAL A 144 -27.08 -21.05 -7.09
C VAL A 144 -27.94 -22.32 -6.98
N ARG A 145 -29.27 -22.21 -7.16
CA ARG A 145 -30.16 -23.38 -7.18
C ARG A 145 -29.85 -24.34 -8.32
N ASP A 146 -29.65 -23.81 -9.53
CA ASP A 146 -29.31 -24.62 -10.70
C ASP A 146 -27.94 -25.31 -10.52
N LEU A 147 -26.93 -24.61 -9.99
CA LEU A 147 -25.60 -25.16 -9.67
C LEU A 147 -25.66 -26.19 -8.53
N SER A 148 -26.48 -25.96 -7.52
CA SER A 148 -26.71 -26.90 -6.41
C SER A 148 -27.21 -28.25 -6.92
N HIS A 149 -28.15 -28.23 -7.89
CA HIS A 149 -28.64 -29.44 -8.55
C HIS A 149 -27.63 -30.06 -9.51
N GLU A 150 -26.92 -29.26 -10.31
CA GLU A 150 -25.94 -29.74 -11.28
C GLU A 150 -24.73 -30.43 -10.61
N LEU A 151 -24.26 -29.88 -9.49
CA LEU A 151 -23.07 -30.34 -8.79
C LEU A 151 -23.37 -31.30 -7.61
N ASP A 152 -24.64 -31.60 -7.36
CA ASP A 152 -25.12 -32.42 -6.22
C ASP A 152 -24.58 -31.91 -4.86
N LYS A 153 -24.69 -30.59 -4.64
CA LYS A 153 -24.28 -29.91 -3.40
C LYS A 153 -25.49 -29.24 -2.75
N LYS A 154 -25.60 -29.27 -1.42
CA LYS A 154 -26.60 -28.49 -0.69
C LYS A 154 -26.04 -27.11 -0.38
N ILE A 155 -26.58 -26.06 -1.01
CA ILE A 155 -26.08 -24.68 -0.90
C ILE A 155 -27.24 -23.75 -0.54
N GLU A 156 -27.03 -22.89 0.45
CA GLU A 156 -27.92 -21.80 0.84
C GLU A 156 -27.26 -20.44 0.54
N LEU A 157 -28.01 -19.53 -0.08
CA LEU A 157 -27.55 -18.18 -0.42
C LEU A 157 -28.29 -17.17 0.43
N GLU A 158 -27.56 -16.45 1.27
CA GLU A 158 -28.06 -15.34 2.06
C GLU A 158 -27.60 -14.01 1.46
N MET A 159 -28.49 -13.03 1.41
CA MET A 159 -28.21 -11.69 0.87
C MET A 159 -28.64 -10.63 1.86
N PHE A 160 -27.71 -9.78 2.26
CA PHE A 160 -27.91 -8.67 3.20
C PHE A 160 -27.60 -7.34 2.52
N GLY A 161 -28.32 -6.29 2.88
CA GLY A 161 -28.09 -4.95 2.34
C GLY A 161 -28.48 -4.77 0.87
N ALA A 162 -29.53 -5.45 0.41
CA ALA A 162 -30.03 -5.34 -0.97
C ALA A 162 -30.58 -3.94 -1.32
N GLU A 163 -30.96 -3.19 -0.29
CA GLU A 163 -31.39 -1.80 -0.32
C GLU A 163 -30.23 -0.81 -0.52
N THR A 164 -28.97 -1.24 -0.35
CA THR A 164 -27.79 -0.39 -0.50
C THR A 164 -27.77 0.22 -1.91
N GLU A 165 -27.74 1.55 -1.95
CA GLU A 165 -27.81 2.32 -3.18
C GLU A 165 -26.44 2.38 -3.89
N LEU A 166 -26.44 2.17 -5.20
CA LEU A 166 -25.28 2.17 -6.08
C LEU A 166 -25.61 2.85 -7.43
N ASP A 167 -24.62 3.48 -8.05
CA ASP A 167 -24.79 4.08 -9.38
C ASP A 167 -25.26 3.06 -10.42
N ARG A 168 -26.24 3.41 -11.26
CA ARG A 168 -26.78 2.53 -12.30
C ARG A 168 -25.71 1.94 -13.22
N GLN A 169 -24.74 2.73 -13.66
CA GLN A 169 -23.71 2.27 -14.60
C GLN A 169 -22.75 1.31 -13.91
N VAL A 170 -22.39 1.62 -12.66
CA VAL A 170 -21.60 0.73 -11.81
C VAL A 170 -22.36 -0.58 -11.53
N LEU A 171 -23.66 -0.49 -11.28
CA LEU A 171 -24.55 -1.63 -11.08
C LEU A 171 -24.59 -2.55 -12.31
N GLU A 172 -24.63 -2.02 -13.53
CA GLU A 172 -24.54 -2.83 -14.75
C GLU A 172 -23.17 -3.50 -14.91
N MET A 173 -22.08 -2.78 -14.60
CA MET A 173 -20.71 -3.31 -14.73
C MET A 173 -20.38 -4.40 -13.70
N ILE A 174 -21.03 -4.39 -12.53
CA ILE A 174 -20.72 -5.35 -11.45
C ILE A 174 -21.55 -6.64 -11.48
N LYS A 175 -22.65 -6.69 -12.25
CA LYS A 175 -23.50 -7.88 -12.40
C LYS A 175 -22.71 -9.14 -12.77
N ASP A 176 -21.87 -9.04 -13.80
CA ASP A 176 -21.09 -10.16 -14.31
C ASP A 176 -20.00 -10.59 -13.31
N PRO A 177 -19.17 -9.67 -12.73
CA PRO A 177 -18.25 -9.97 -11.64
C PRO A 177 -18.89 -10.70 -10.45
N LEU A 178 -20.02 -10.22 -9.93
CA LEU A 178 -20.70 -10.84 -8.79
C LEU A 178 -21.21 -12.24 -9.13
N THR A 179 -21.81 -12.39 -10.31
CA THR A 179 -22.28 -13.70 -10.80
C THR A 179 -21.13 -14.69 -10.87
N HIS A 180 -19.95 -14.25 -11.31
CA HIS A 180 -18.79 -15.11 -11.43
C HIS A 180 -18.20 -15.49 -10.06
N MET A 181 -18.05 -14.53 -9.13
CA MET A 181 -17.55 -14.81 -7.77
C MET A 181 -18.48 -15.79 -7.01
N VAL A 182 -19.79 -15.57 -7.06
CA VAL A 182 -20.77 -16.46 -6.41
C VAL A 182 -20.79 -17.85 -7.04
N ARG A 183 -20.65 -17.94 -8.38
CA ARG A 183 -20.49 -19.22 -9.06
C ARG A 183 -19.21 -19.94 -8.59
N ASN A 184 -18.09 -19.24 -8.46
CA ASN A 184 -16.83 -19.85 -8.01
C ASN A 184 -16.94 -20.35 -6.57
N SER A 185 -17.62 -19.61 -5.68
CA SER A 185 -17.96 -20.09 -4.34
C SER A 185 -18.81 -21.36 -4.39
N ALA A 186 -19.81 -21.46 -5.28
CA ALA A 186 -20.64 -22.66 -5.42
C ALA A 186 -19.90 -23.87 -6.05
N ASP A 187 -19.09 -23.64 -7.09
CA ASP A 187 -18.42 -24.68 -7.86
C ASP A 187 -17.15 -25.19 -7.17
N HIS A 188 -16.29 -24.29 -6.71
CA HIS A 188 -14.98 -24.63 -6.15
C HIS A 188 -14.90 -24.43 -4.64
N GLY A 189 -15.58 -23.41 -4.10
CA GLY A 189 -15.59 -23.12 -2.67
C GLY A 189 -16.29 -24.20 -1.85
N VAL A 190 -17.61 -24.33 -2.00
CA VAL A 190 -18.45 -25.25 -1.23
C VAL A 190 -18.17 -26.70 -1.60
N GLU A 191 -17.97 -27.54 -0.60
CA GLU A 191 -17.71 -28.97 -0.76
C GLU A 191 -19.00 -29.79 -0.94
N THR A 192 -18.86 -31.03 -1.40
CA THR A 192 -20.00 -31.96 -1.45
C THR A 192 -20.44 -32.38 -0.05
N VAL A 193 -21.69 -32.86 0.09
CA VAL A 193 -22.24 -33.32 1.38
C VAL A 193 -21.32 -34.33 2.09
N LYS A 194 -20.70 -35.25 1.33
CA LYS A 194 -19.78 -36.25 1.86
C LYS A 194 -18.48 -35.63 2.37
N GLU A 195 -17.88 -34.72 1.60
CA GLU A 195 -16.66 -34.02 1.99
C GLU A 195 -16.90 -33.15 3.24
N ARG A 196 -18.06 -32.48 3.33
CA ARG A 196 -18.45 -31.67 4.50
C ARG A 196 -18.62 -32.51 5.76
N ALA A 197 -19.23 -33.69 5.65
CA ALA A 197 -19.36 -34.62 6.77
C ALA A 197 -17.99 -35.10 7.29
N VAL A 198 -17.04 -35.39 6.40
CA VAL A 198 -15.66 -35.75 6.76
C VAL A 198 -14.94 -34.59 7.45
N ALA A 199 -15.17 -33.36 7.00
CA ALA A 199 -14.59 -32.15 7.59
C ALA A 199 -15.30 -31.66 8.86
N GLY A 200 -16.34 -32.36 9.34
CA GLY A 200 -17.11 -31.95 10.53
C GLY A 200 -17.99 -30.71 10.33
N LYS A 201 -18.31 -30.36 9.08
CA LYS A 201 -19.12 -29.19 8.73
C LYS A 201 -20.61 -29.52 8.59
N PRO A 202 -21.51 -28.52 8.72
CA PRO A 202 -22.93 -28.71 8.44
C PRO A 202 -23.17 -29.24 7.01
N GLU A 203 -24.24 -30.01 6.82
CA GLU A 203 -24.56 -30.60 5.52
C GLU A 203 -24.77 -29.56 4.41
N THR A 204 -25.37 -28.43 4.77
CA THR A 204 -25.62 -27.28 3.88
C THR A 204 -24.43 -26.32 3.93
N GLY A 205 -23.87 -26.00 2.77
CA GLY A 205 -22.89 -24.91 2.61
C GLY A 205 -23.59 -23.56 2.50
N HIS A 206 -22.97 -22.53 3.06
CA HIS A 206 -23.53 -21.17 3.09
C HIS A 206 -22.68 -20.25 2.22
N ILE A 207 -23.35 -19.51 1.35
CA ILE A 207 -22.78 -18.38 0.62
C ILE A 207 -23.51 -17.13 1.10
N THR A 208 -22.76 -16.17 1.61
CA THR A 208 -23.28 -14.90 2.12
C THR A 208 -22.83 -13.76 1.22
N LEU A 209 -23.79 -12.94 0.81
CA LEU A 209 -23.56 -11.73 0.04
C LEU A 209 -24.02 -10.54 0.86
N ASN A 210 -23.09 -9.67 1.24
CA ASN A 210 -23.37 -8.52 2.10
C ASN A 210 -22.98 -7.23 1.36
N ALA A 211 -23.80 -6.20 1.43
CA ALA A 211 -23.47 -4.88 0.87
C ALA A 211 -23.82 -3.77 1.86
N TYR A 212 -22.91 -2.83 2.07
CA TYR A 212 -23.13 -1.71 2.98
C TYR A 212 -22.26 -0.50 2.61
N HIS A 213 -22.59 0.67 3.18
CA HIS A 213 -21.82 1.91 2.99
C HIS A 213 -20.81 2.09 4.14
N GLU A 214 -19.54 2.32 3.81
CA GLU A 214 -18.47 2.59 4.79
C GLU A 214 -17.47 3.61 4.21
N GLY A 215 -17.23 4.71 4.93
CA GLY A 215 -16.16 5.66 4.57
C GLY A 215 -16.23 6.23 3.14
N GLY A 216 -17.42 6.54 2.63
CA GLY A 216 -17.60 7.05 1.25
C GLY A 216 -17.49 5.98 0.16
N HIS A 217 -17.38 4.71 0.56
CA HIS A 217 -17.34 3.55 -0.33
C HIS A 217 -18.54 2.64 -0.09
N ILE A 218 -18.90 1.90 -1.14
CA ILE A 218 -19.80 0.76 -1.09
C ILE A 218 -18.92 -0.47 -0.95
N ILE A 219 -19.11 -1.19 0.15
CA ILE A 219 -18.42 -2.44 0.43
C ILE A 219 -19.36 -3.57 0.06
N ILE A 220 -18.90 -4.50 -0.77
CA ILE A 220 -19.62 -5.72 -1.14
C ILE A 220 -18.76 -6.91 -0.74
N GLU A 221 -19.26 -7.73 0.18
CA GLU A 221 -18.58 -8.91 0.67
C GLU A 221 -19.26 -10.17 0.12
N ILE A 222 -18.47 -11.05 -0.47
CA ILE A 222 -18.91 -12.37 -0.94
C ILE A 222 -18.15 -13.40 -0.11
N SER A 223 -18.85 -14.09 0.79
CA SER A 223 -18.26 -15.08 1.70
C SER A 223 -18.85 -16.45 1.46
N ASP A 224 -18.03 -17.49 1.59
CA ASP A 224 -18.47 -18.88 1.65
C ASP A 224 -17.83 -19.61 2.85
N ASP A 225 -18.50 -20.65 3.35
CA ASP A 225 -18.02 -21.52 4.42
C ASP A 225 -17.31 -22.80 3.90
N GLY A 226 -16.86 -22.74 2.66
CA GLY A 226 -16.33 -23.85 1.90
C GLY A 226 -14.91 -24.28 2.28
N ARG A 227 -14.22 -24.96 1.37
CA ARG A 227 -12.89 -25.52 1.62
C ARG A 227 -11.78 -24.46 1.74
N GLY A 228 -12.10 -23.20 1.49
CA GLY A 228 -11.12 -22.14 1.33
C GLY A 228 -10.22 -22.37 0.10
N ILE A 229 -9.22 -21.53 -0.06
CA ILE A 229 -8.23 -21.66 -1.12
C ILE A 229 -7.09 -22.53 -0.62
N ASN A 230 -6.76 -23.57 -1.39
CA ASN A 230 -5.64 -24.45 -1.09
C ASN A 230 -4.34 -23.83 -1.58
N VAL A 231 -3.51 -23.38 -0.63
CA VAL A 231 -2.24 -22.69 -0.90
C VAL A 231 -1.26 -23.58 -1.68
N GLU A 232 -1.17 -24.87 -1.36
CA GLU A 232 -0.27 -25.81 -2.05
C GLU A 232 -0.63 -25.99 -3.53
N LYS A 233 -1.92 -26.08 -3.85
CA LYS A 233 -2.38 -26.16 -5.25
C LYS A 233 -2.07 -24.89 -6.01
N VAL A 234 -2.25 -23.73 -5.36
CA VAL A 234 -1.92 -22.42 -5.96
C VAL A 234 -0.41 -22.33 -6.19
N ARG A 235 0.40 -22.79 -5.23
CA ARG A 235 1.86 -22.87 -5.33
C ARG A 235 2.31 -23.72 -6.51
N ALA A 236 1.82 -24.96 -6.61
CA ALA A 236 2.15 -25.88 -7.70
C ALA A 236 1.77 -25.30 -9.07
N LYS A 237 0.61 -24.63 -9.16
CA LYS A 237 0.17 -24.00 -10.41
C LYS A 237 0.99 -22.76 -10.77
N ALA A 238 1.40 -21.96 -9.78
CA ALA A 238 2.24 -20.78 -9.99
C ALA A 238 3.61 -21.16 -10.56
N VAL A 239 4.22 -22.24 -10.05
CA VAL A 239 5.46 -22.81 -10.59
C VAL A 239 5.25 -23.36 -12.00
N ALA A 240 4.21 -24.15 -12.21
CA ALA A 240 3.92 -24.75 -13.53
C ALA A 240 3.67 -23.70 -14.62
N ASN A 241 3.07 -22.57 -14.27
CA ASN A 241 2.80 -21.45 -15.18
C ASN A 241 4.00 -20.47 -15.30
N GLY A 242 5.12 -20.73 -14.61
CA GLY A 242 6.31 -19.87 -14.65
C GLY A 242 6.12 -18.49 -14.02
N LEU A 243 5.13 -18.32 -13.14
CA LEU A 243 4.81 -17.04 -12.50
C LEU A 243 5.69 -16.73 -11.29
N ALA A 244 6.24 -17.77 -10.65
CA ALA A 244 7.17 -17.67 -9.54
C ALA A 244 7.97 -18.99 -9.41
N THR A 245 9.19 -18.90 -8.88
CA THR A 245 10.02 -20.06 -8.55
C THR A 245 9.61 -20.69 -7.21
N GLU A 246 9.97 -21.96 -6.98
CA GLU A 246 9.71 -22.61 -5.68
C GLU A 246 10.33 -21.84 -4.51
N ALA A 247 11.54 -21.30 -4.70
CA ALA A 247 12.26 -20.53 -3.70
C ALA A 247 11.61 -19.17 -3.39
N GLU A 248 11.06 -18.49 -4.41
CA GLU A 248 10.29 -17.26 -4.21
C GLU A 248 8.99 -17.54 -3.46
N LEU A 249 8.30 -18.64 -3.76
CA LEU A 249 7.06 -19.02 -3.08
C LEU A 249 7.30 -19.45 -1.63
N ASP A 250 8.46 -20.04 -1.30
CA ASP A 250 8.83 -20.36 0.10
C ASP A 250 9.09 -19.10 0.94
N ALA A 251 9.44 -17.97 0.31
CA ALA A 251 9.62 -16.69 0.97
C ALA A 251 8.32 -15.87 1.10
N MET A 252 7.23 -16.30 0.46
CA MET A 252 5.94 -15.61 0.46
C MET A 252 5.01 -16.12 1.56
N SER A 253 4.27 -15.20 2.18
CA SER A 253 3.16 -15.56 3.06
C SER A 253 2.02 -16.23 2.30
N GLU A 254 1.19 -17.02 2.99
CA GLU A 254 0.01 -17.65 2.39
C GLU A 254 -0.91 -16.64 1.68
N LYS A 255 -1.08 -15.44 2.26
CA LYS A 255 -1.88 -14.36 1.67
C LYS A 255 -1.30 -13.91 0.33
N GLN A 256 0.02 -13.77 0.22
CA GLN A 256 0.69 -13.41 -1.03
C GLN A 256 0.56 -14.53 -2.07
N ILE A 257 0.67 -15.79 -1.65
CA ILE A 257 0.47 -16.93 -2.55
C ILE A 257 -0.98 -16.96 -3.06
N GLN A 258 -1.97 -16.71 -2.20
CA GLN A 258 -3.38 -16.65 -2.61
C GLN A 258 -3.67 -15.54 -3.63
N GLN A 259 -2.90 -14.43 -3.62
CA GLN A 259 -3.08 -13.34 -4.59
C GLN A 259 -2.76 -13.74 -6.03
N PHE A 260 -2.00 -14.82 -6.27
CA PHE A 260 -1.74 -15.32 -7.63
C PHE A 260 -3.01 -15.71 -8.39
N ILE A 261 -4.12 -15.97 -7.69
CA ILE A 261 -5.43 -16.26 -8.30
C ILE A 261 -5.90 -15.12 -9.21
N PHE A 262 -5.46 -13.88 -8.96
CA PHE A 262 -5.81 -12.72 -9.78
C PHE A 262 -4.85 -12.48 -10.95
N LYS A 263 -3.79 -13.30 -11.13
CA LYS A 263 -2.88 -13.17 -12.27
C LYS A 263 -3.52 -13.71 -13.54
N ALA A 264 -3.23 -13.05 -14.67
CA ALA A 264 -3.76 -13.45 -15.97
C ALA A 264 -3.40 -14.90 -16.31
N GLY A 265 -4.38 -15.66 -16.80
CA GLY A 265 -4.19 -17.08 -17.14
C GLY A 265 -4.07 -18.03 -15.94
N PHE A 266 -4.25 -17.54 -14.71
CA PHE A 266 -4.25 -18.40 -13.51
C PHE A 266 -5.62 -19.05 -13.31
N SER A 267 -5.72 -20.34 -13.63
CA SER A 267 -6.90 -21.16 -13.32
C SER A 267 -6.47 -22.44 -12.61
N THR A 268 -7.08 -22.75 -11.47
CA THR A 268 -6.79 -23.97 -10.70
C THR A 268 -7.46 -25.22 -11.29
N ALA A 269 -8.32 -25.09 -12.31
CA ALA A 269 -9.01 -26.22 -12.91
C ALA A 269 -8.07 -27.08 -13.80
N GLU A 270 -8.14 -28.41 -13.65
CA GLU A 270 -7.41 -29.39 -14.48
C GLU A 270 -8.15 -29.73 -15.80
N LYS A 271 -9.45 -29.42 -15.89
CA LYS A 271 -10.26 -29.55 -17.11
C LYS A 271 -11.07 -28.28 -17.34
N VAL A 272 -11.13 -27.82 -18.59
CA VAL A 272 -12.08 -26.79 -19.02
C VAL A 272 -13.47 -27.39 -18.93
N THR A 273 -14.27 -26.97 -17.95
CA THR A 273 -15.67 -27.37 -17.85
C THR A 273 -16.48 -26.70 -18.97
N ASN A 274 -17.37 -27.45 -19.63
CA ASN A 274 -18.19 -26.98 -20.75
C ASN A 274 -19.16 -25.82 -20.40
N VAL A 275 -19.18 -25.39 -19.14
CA VAL A 275 -20.05 -24.32 -18.61
C VAL A 275 -19.30 -22.97 -18.50
N SER A 276 -17.98 -22.94 -18.75
CA SER A 276 -17.09 -21.76 -18.68
C SER A 276 -16.71 -21.17 -20.04
N GLY A 277 -17.58 -21.31 -21.04
CA GLY A 277 -17.37 -20.94 -22.46
C GLY A 277 -17.13 -19.45 -22.79
N ARG A 278 -16.64 -18.63 -21.86
CA ARG A 278 -16.16 -17.26 -22.12
C ARG A 278 -14.80 -16.89 -21.48
N GLY A 279 -14.12 -17.83 -20.81
CA GLY A 279 -12.76 -17.57 -20.33
C GLY A 279 -12.64 -16.41 -19.33
N VAL A 280 -13.62 -16.28 -18.42
CA VAL A 280 -13.58 -15.24 -17.37
C VAL A 280 -12.85 -15.83 -16.18
N GLY A 281 -11.61 -15.38 -15.94
CA GLY A 281 -10.87 -15.67 -14.72
C GLY A 281 -11.08 -14.59 -13.66
N MET A 282 -10.46 -14.77 -12.49
CA MET A 282 -10.48 -13.76 -11.42
C MET A 282 -9.69 -12.50 -11.78
N ASP A 283 -8.78 -12.59 -12.76
CA ASP A 283 -8.11 -11.47 -13.41
C ASP A 283 -9.10 -10.53 -14.12
N VAL A 284 -10.07 -11.07 -14.86
CA VAL A 284 -11.11 -10.29 -15.54
C VAL A 284 -12.04 -9.62 -14.52
N VAL A 285 -12.38 -10.31 -13.42
CA VAL A 285 -13.16 -9.74 -12.33
C VAL A 285 -12.45 -8.56 -11.69
N ARG A 286 -11.17 -8.72 -11.34
CA ARG A 286 -10.34 -7.65 -10.78
C ARG A 286 -10.28 -6.46 -11.73
N SER A 287 -9.93 -6.68 -13.00
CA SER A 287 -9.82 -5.61 -14.00
C SER A 287 -11.14 -4.86 -14.21
N ASN A 288 -12.29 -5.56 -14.18
CA ASN A 288 -13.60 -4.92 -14.29
C ASN A 288 -13.93 -4.04 -13.08
N ILE A 289 -13.51 -4.46 -11.88
CA ILE A 289 -13.71 -3.71 -10.64
C ILE A 289 -12.72 -2.52 -10.56
N GLU A 290 -11.48 -2.69 -10.99
CA GLU A 290 -10.51 -1.59 -11.08
C GLU A 290 -10.94 -0.52 -12.10
N ARG A 291 -11.59 -0.92 -13.21
CA ARG A 291 -12.12 0.01 -14.22
C ARG A 291 -13.17 0.97 -13.67
N ILE A 292 -13.87 0.59 -12.61
CA ILE A 292 -14.88 1.43 -11.95
C ILE A 292 -14.30 2.20 -10.77
N GLY A 293 -12.97 2.23 -10.62
CA GLY A 293 -12.27 2.87 -9.50
C GLY A 293 -12.37 2.08 -8.20
N GLY A 294 -12.77 0.82 -8.25
CA GLY A 294 -12.88 -0.06 -7.10
C GLY A 294 -11.65 -0.94 -6.89
N HIS A 295 -11.61 -1.63 -5.75
CA HIS A 295 -10.58 -2.61 -5.42
C HIS A 295 -11.17 -3.92 -4.90
N VAL A 296 -10.45 -5.03 -5.07
CA VAL A 296 -10.85 -6.37 -4.59
C VAL A 296 -9.78 -6.94 -3.67
N GLU A 297 -10.19 -7.26 -2.45
CA GLU A 297 -9.38 -7.97 -1.46
C GLU A 297 -9.89 -9.41 -1.31
N LEU A 298 -8.98 -10.33 -0.98
CA LEU A 298 -9.28 -11.73 -0.71
C LEU A 298 -8.79 -12.10 0.68
N LYS A 299 -9.66 -12.72 1.48
CA LYS A 299 -9.34 -13.34 2.76
C LYS A 299 -9.78 -14.80 2.68
N SER A 300 -8.86 -15.75 2.76
CA SER A 300 -9.21 -17.17 2.69
C SER A 300 -8.41 -17.99 3.68
N VAL A 301 -9.09 -18.91 4.35
CA VAL A 301 -8.48 -19.85 5.29
C VAL A 301 -8.88 -21.25 4.87
N THR A 302 -7.89 -22.10 4.60
CA THR A 302 -8.13 -23.48 4.18
C THR A 302 -8.98 -24.21 5.21
N GLY A 303 -10.02 -24.88 4.74
CA GLY A 303 -11.00 -25.58 5.57
C GLY A 303 -12.06 -24.70 6.25
N LYS A 304 -11.95 -23.36 6.23
CA LYS A 304 -12.95 -22.46 6.84
C LYS A 304 -13.73 -21.60 5.83
N GLY A 305 -13.23 -21.47 4.61
CA GLY A 305 -13.92 -20.76 3.53
C GLY A 305 -13.13 -19.59 2.98
N SER A 306 -13.77 -18.79 2.15
CA SER A 306 -13.18 -17.60 1.51
C SER A 306 -14.12 -16.42 1.56
N THR A 307 -13.56 -15.22 1.65
CA THR A 307 -14.28 -13.95 1.60
C THR A 307 -13.59 -13.02 0.62
N PHE A 308 -14.32 -12.59 -0.41
CA PHE A 308 -13.92 -11.52 -1.32
C PHE A 308 -14.57 -10.22 -0.85
N VAL A 309 -13.77 -9.16 -0.71
CA VAL A 309 -14.25 -7.83 -0.31
C VAL A 309 -14.01 -6.87 -1.47
N VAL A 310 -15.09 -6.36 -2.04
CA VAL A 310 -15.08 -5.40 -3.14
C VAL A 310 -15.39 -4.02 -2.58
N LYS A 311 -14.51 -3.04 -2.82
CA LYS A 311 -14.68 -1.65 -2.36
C LYS A 311 -14.87 -0.76 -3.57
N ILE A 312 -15.93 0.05 -3.61
CA ILE A 312 -16.28 0.89 -4.76
C ILE A 312 -16.62 2.31 -4.29
N PRO A 313 -16.05 3.37 -4.87
CA PRO A 313 -16.42 4.75 -4.52
C PRO A 313 -17.90 5.06 -4.81
N LEU A 314 -18.55 5.88 -3.97
CA LEU A 314 -19.96 6.31 -4.19
C LEU A 314 -20.14 7.30 -5.36
N THR A 315 -19.08 8.02 -5.75
CA THR A 315 -19.19 9.15 -6.70
C THR A 315 -18.88 8.71 -8.14
N LEU A 316 -19.54 9.35 -9.12
CA LEU A 316 -18.97 9.42 -10.47
C LEU A 316 -17.59 10.05 -10.33
N ALA A 317 -16.58 9.42 -10.94
CA ALA A 317 -15.16 9.52 -10.58
C ALA A 317 -14.60 10.95 -10.55
N ILE A 318 -14.99 11.74 -9.55
CA ILE A 318 -14.35 12.98 -9.16
C ILE A 318 -13.22 12.60 -8.24
N VAL A 319 -12.00 12.86 -8.69
CA VAL A 319 -10.79 12.54 -7.96
C VAL A 319 -10.06 13.85 -7.72
N SER A 320 -9.55 14.05 -6.49
CA SER A 320 -8.58 15.12 -6.25
C SER A 320 -7.27 14.72 -6.90
N ALA A 321 -6.77 15.54 -7.82
CA ALA A 321 -5.53 15.28 -8.52
C ALA A 321 -4.58 16.47 -8.42
N LEU A 322 -3.30 16.16 -8.27
CA LEU A 322 -2.23 17.14 -8.38
C LEU A 322 -1.94 17.39 -9.86
N ILE A 323 -2.02 18.64 -10.29
CA ILE A 323 -1.69 19.02 -11.67
C ILE A 323 -0.19 19.27 -11.78
N VAL A 324 0.46 18.68 -12.77
CA VAL A 324 1.91 18.77 -12.99
C VAL A 324 2.20 19.14 -14.45
N GLU A 325 3.33 19.80 -14.69
CA GLU A 325 3.81 20.17 -16.02
C GLU A 325 5.04 19.34 -16.40
N CYS A 326 5.10 18.90 -17.65
CA CYS A 326 6.27 18.25 -18.22
C CYS A 326 6.36 18.57 -19.73
N ALA A 327 7.50 19.07 -20.19
CA ALA A 327 7.76 19.52 -21.55
C ALA A 327 6.70 20.52 -22.09
N GLY A 328 6.16 21.38 -21.22
CA GLY A 328 5.09 22.33 -21.54
C GLY A 328 3.68 21.75 -21.62
N GLU A 329 3.52 20.44 -21.44
CA GLU A 329 2.23 19.75 -21.38
C GLU A 329 1.80 19.51 -19.92
N ARG A 330 0.49 19.55 -19.66
CA ARG A 330 -0.07 19.33 -18.32
C ARG A 330 -0.59 17.90 -18.15
N PHE A 331 -0.36 17.34 -16.98
CA PHE A 331 -0.82 16.02 -16.57
C PHE A 331 -1.45 16.08 -15.17
N ALA A 332 -2.30 15.11 -14.86
CA ALA A 332 -2.89 14.95 -13.52
C ALA A 332 -2.35 13.69 -12.85
N ILE A 333 -1.97 13.77 -11.58
CA ILE A 333 -1.62 12.61 -10.74
C ILE A 333 -2.65 12.52 -9.61
N PRO A 334 -3.35 11.39 -9.42
CA PRO A 334 -4.29 11.24 -8.31
C PRO A 334 -3.63 11.57 -6.96
N GLN A 335 -4.21 12.47 -6.17
CA GLN A 335 -3.57 12.93 -4.93
C GLN A 335 -3.42 11.79 -3.92
N ILE A 336 -4.33 10.81 -3.94
CA ILE A 336 -4.28 9.63 -3.05
C ILE A 336 -3.03 8.77 -3.25
N SER A 337 -2.39 8.83 -4.43
CA SER A 337 -1.15 8.13 -4.69
C SER A 337 0.10 8.97 -4.43
N VAL A 338 -0.04 10.25 -4.07
CA VAL A 338 1.08 11.16 -3.77
C VAL A 338 1.36 11.16 -2.27
N ASP A 339 2.55 10.72 -1.88
CA ASP A 339 3.03 10.73 -0.50
C ASP A 339 3.54 12.11 -0.09
N GLU A 340 4.39 12.72 -0.91
CA GLU A 340 4.93 14.07 -0.68
C GLU A 340 5.48 14.70 -1.97
N LEU A 341 5.68 16.02 -1.93
CA LEU A 341 6.30 16.80 -2.99
C LEU A 341 7.67 17.30 -2.54
N VAL A 342 8.70 16.98 -3.32
CA VAL A 342 10.07 17.38 -3.02
C VAL A 342 10.54 18.37 -4.08
N ARG A 343 10.99 19.53 -3.63
CA ARG A 343 11.66 20.52 -4.49
C ARG A 343 13.16 20.37 -4.32
N VAL A 344 13.85 20.12 -5.42
CA VAL A 344 15.30 20.06 -5.47
C VAL A 344 15.83 21.34 -6.12
N SER A 345 16.67 22.04 -5.39
CA SER A 345 17.41 23.20 -5.88
C SER A 345 18.91 22.89 -5.79
N PRO A 346 19.78 23.55 -6.57
CA PRO A 346 21.23 23.34 -6.48
C PRO A 346 21.80 23.53 -5.06
N ASN A 347 21.10 24.28 -4.20
CA ASN A 347 21.45 24.53 -2.79
C ASN A 347 20.52 23.83 -1.78
N SER A 348 19.68 22.86 -2.19
CA SER A 348 18.79 22.15 -1.26
C SER A 348 19.48 20.95 -0.58
N GLU A 349 19.00 20.58 0.62
CA GLU A 349 19.46 19.39 1.35
C GLU A 349 19.23 18.08 0.58
N HIS A 350 18.28 18.07 -0.34
CA HIS A 350 17.95 16.94 -1.20
C HIS A 350 18.88 16.91 -2.42
N ARG A 351 19.78 15.94 -2.48
CA ARG A 351 20.71 15.76 -3.61
C ARG A 351 20.19 14.68 -4.55
N LEU A 352 20.19 14.99 -5.83
CA LEU A 352 20.07 14.02 -6.91
C LEU A 352 21.38 13.24 -6.96
N GLU A 353 21.31 11.93 -6.79
CA GLU A 353 22.42 11.00 -6.94
C GLU A 353 22.11 10.11 -8.14
N THR A 354 23.13 9.57 -8.79
CA THR A 354 22.94 8.60 -9.89
C THR A 354 23.62 7.31 -9.46
N ILE A 355 22.88 6.21 -9.48
CA ILE A 355 23.41 4.86 -9.19
C ILE A 355 23.18 4.01 -10.43
N ASN A 356 24.25 3.53 -11.07
CA ASN A 356 24.19 2.73 -12.30
C ASN A 356 23.25 3.35 -13.35
N ASP A 357 23.50 4.61 -13.71
CA ASP A 357 22.71 5.40 -14.69
C ASP A 357 21.22 5.64 -14.34
N THR A 358 20.75 5.16 -13.18
CA THR A 358 19.41 5.48 -12.66
C THR A 358 19.49 6.69 -11.73
N PRO A 359 18.74 7.78 -11.99
CA PRO A 359 18.64 8.89 -11.07
C PRO A 359 17.89 8.45 -9.81
N VAL A 360 18.43 8.77 -8.63
CA VAL A 360 17.84 8.48 -7.34
C VAL A 360 17.86 9.73 -6.45
N LEU A 361 16.84 9.89 -5.63
CA LEU A 361 16.75 10.94 -4.63
C LEU A 361 16.95 10.34 -3.25
N ARG A 362 17.88 10.90 -2.47
CA ARG A 362 17.99 10.56 -1.06
C ARG A 362 16.97 11.36 -0.25
N LEU A 363 15.84 10.74 0.07
CA LEU A 363 14.76 11.36 0.83
C LEU A 363 14.68 10.76 2.23
N ARG A 364 14.94 11.57 3.26
CA ARG A 364 14.93 11.16 4.69
C ARG A 364 15.75 9.88 4.94
N ASN A 365 16.94 9.80 4.33
CA ASN A 365 17.87 8.67 4.38
C ASN A 365 17.37 7.36 3.73
N ARG A 366 16.37 7.41 2.84
CA ARG A 366 15.99 6.31 1.94
C ARG A 366 16.29 6.70 0.49
N LEU A 367 16.78 5.74 -0.30
CA LEU A 367 16.96 5.93 -1.74
C LEU A 367 15.62 5.76 -2.43
N LEU A 368 15.15 6.84 -3.05
CA LEU A 368 13.94 6.87 -3.85
C LEU A 368 14.34 6.82 -5.33
N PRO A 369 13.96 5.77 -6.08
CA PRO A 369 14.22 5.72 -7.51
C PRO A 369 13.43 6.83 -8.22
N LEU A 370 14.09 7.55 -9.13
CA LEU A 370 13.46 8.60 -9.91
C LEU A 370 13.18 8.14 -11.33
N VAL A 371 12.05 8.63 -11.85
CA VAL A 371 11.62 8.44 -13.23
C VAL A 371 11.43 9.81 -13.84
N GLU A 372 12.16 10.09 -14.92
CA GLU A 372 11.95 11.32 -15.68
C GLU A 372 10.71 11.18 -16.56
N LEU A 373 9.68 11.99 -16.25
CA LEU A 373 8.40 11.91 -16.95
C LEU A 373 8.54 12.24 -18.44
N ASN A 374 9.44 13.17 -18.78
CA ASN A 374 9.72 13.57 -20.15
C ASN A 374 10.28 12.40 -20.99
N GLU A 375 11.29 11.70 -20.47
CA GLU A 375 11.89 10.54 -21.12
C GLU A 375 10.89 9.40 -21.26
N LEU A 376 10.15 9.12 -20.19
CA LEU A 376 9.14 8.07 -20.16
C LEU A 376 8.05 8.29 -21.22
N LEU A 377 7.55 9.51 -21.33
CA LEU A 377 6.50 9.89 -22.28
C LEU A 377 7.04 10.23 -23.68
N LYS A 378 8.37 10.23 -23.86
CA LYS A 378 9.06 10.58 -25.11
C LYS A 378 8.63 11.96 -25.64
N LEU A 379 8.47 12.93 -24.75
CA LEU A 379 8.02 14.28 -25.09
C LEU A 379 9.17 15.16 -25.63
N GLY A 380 10.43 14.72 -25.47
CA GLY A 380 11.60 15.42 -25.96
C GLY A 380 11.81 15.32 -27.48
N GLY A 381 11.79 16.48 -28.15
CA GLY A 381 12.51 16.69 -29.42
C GLY A 381 14.02 16.71 -29.21
N ALA A 382 14.79 16.50 -30.28
CA ALA A 382 16.26 16.39 -30.28
C ALA A 382 16.94 17.43 -29.36
N PRO A 383 18.03 17.07 -28.65
CA PRO A 383 18.79 18.02 -27.86
C PRO A 383 19.13 19.23 -28.72
N ALA A 384 18.85 20.43 -28.19
CA ALA A 384 19.17 21.67 -28.88
C ALA A 384 20.62 21.58 -29.39
N PRO A 385 20.87 21.83 -30.69
CA PRO A 385 22.19 21.68 -31.26
C PRO A 385 23.17 22.53 -30.46
N ALA A 386 24.26 21.91 -30.02
CA ALA A 386 25.37 22.53 -29.31
C ALA A 386 25.96 23.65 -30.20
N GLY A 387 25.42 24.86 -30.07
CA GLY A 387 25.78 25.98 -30.94
C GLY A 387 25.01 27.28 -30.74
N GLN A 388 24.03 27.36 -29.84
CA GLN A 388 23.37 28.63 -29.48
C GLN A 388 23.23 28.73 -27.96
N ALA A 389 24.38 28.81 -27.28
CA ALA A 389 24.48 29.38 -25.95
C ALA A 389 25.40 30.60 -26.05
N GLU A 390 24.90 31.65 -26.69
CA GLU A 390 25.46 32.99 -26.56
C GLU A 390 24.56 33.78 -25.61
N ASP A 391 25.07 33.97 -24.41
CA ASP A 391 25.08 35.25 -23.70
C ASP A 391 23.74 35.87 -23.29
N ASP A 392 22.98 35.17 -22.43
CA ASP A 392 22.07 35.84 -21.49
C ASP A 392 22.03 35.09 -20.14
N GLY A 393 22.69 35.66 -19.13
CA GLY A 393 22.37 35.48 -17.70
C GLY A 393 22.51 34.08 -17.08
N ALA A 394 23.71 33.73 -16.63
CA ALA A 394 24.03 32.51 -15.88
C ALA A 394 23.45 32.43 -14.44
N GLU A 395 22.16 32.71 -14.22
CA GLU A 395 21.51 32.63 -12.89
C GLU A 395 20.14 31.90 -12.83
N ALA A 396 19.68 31.25 -13.91
CA ALA A 396 18.46 30.45 -13.89
C ALA A 396 18.74 28.93 -13.91
N ARG A 397 19.39 28.39 -12.87
CA ARG A 397 19.37 26.92 -12.66
C ARG A 397 17.98 26.54 -12.14
N SER A 398 17.15 25.99 -13.03
CA SER A 398 15.76 25.58 -12.81
C SER A 398 15.61 24.71 -11.56
N GLU A 399 14.69 25.08 -10.68
CA GLU A 399 14.23 24.22 -9.60
C GLU A 399 13.61 22.95 -10.21
N THR A 400 14.01 21.77 -9.73
CA THR A 400 13.43 20.48 -10.18
C THR A 400 12.39 20.03 -9.17
N PHE A 401 11.22 19.62 -9.65
CA PHE A 401 10.15 19.11 -8.79
C PHE A 401 10.04 17.59 -8.90
N ILE A 402 9.85 16.94 -7.76
CA ILE A 402 9.74 15.48 -7.68
C ILE A 402 8.45 15.15 -6.92
N VAL A 403 7.56 14.43 -7.59
CA VAL A 403 6.34 13.89 -6.99
C VAL A 403 6.64 12.50 -6.47
N VAL A 404 6.62 12.32 -5.14
CA VAL A 404 6.82 11.02 -4.52
C VAL A 404 5.48 10.29 -4.52
N ALA A 405 5.37 9.24 -5.33
CA ALA A 405 4.15 8.45 -5.47
C ALA A 405 4.31 7.06 -4.86
N ARG A 406 3.25 6.56 -4.22
CA ARG A 406 3.19 5.22 -3.63
C ARG A 406 2.59 4.21 -4.60
N VAL A 407 3.28 3.07 -4.72
CA VAL A 407 2.90 1.94 -5.57
C VAL A 407 3.00 0.66 -4.73
N GLY A 408 1.86 0.17 -4.23
CA GLY A 408 1.84 -0.96 -3.30
C GLY A 408 2.60 -0.66 -2.01
N THR A 409 3.70 -1.40 -1.77
CA THR A 409 4.57 -1.24 -0.58
C THR A 409 5.83 -0.41 -0.83
N TYR A 410 6.04 0.07 -2.05
CA TYR A 410 7.21 0.86 -2.43
C TYR A 410 6.80 2.26 -2.92
N SER A 411 7.77 3.18 -2.97
CA SER A 411 7.57 4.55 -3.45
C SER A 411 8.49 4.81 -4.64
N VAL A 412 8.01 5.63 -5.58
CA VAL A 412 8.76 6.08 -6.77
C VAL A 412 8.70 7.60 -6.85
N GLY A 413 9.79 8.24 -7.24
CA GLY A 413 9.80 9.68 -7.50
C GLY A 413 9.58 9.95 -8.98
N ILE A 414 8.63 10.80 -9.32
CA ILE A 414 8.34 11.23 -10.69
C ILE A 414 8.89 12.65 -10.84
N VAL A 415 9.89 12.82 -11.70
CA VAL A 415 10.50 14.13 -11.97
C VAL A 415 9.62 14.88 -12.97
N VAL A 416 9.26 16.10 -12.61
CA VAL A 416 8.39 17.00 -13.40
C VAL A 416 8.98 18.41 -13.42
N ASP A 417 8.60 19.19 -14.43
CA ASP A 417 9.14 20.54 -14.62
C ASP A 417 8.52 21.51 -13.61
N ARG A 418 7.20 21.37 -13.37
CA ARG A 418 6.45 22.23 -12.45
C ARG A 418 5.33 21.46 -11.79
N VAL A 419 4.97 21.88 -10.58
CA VAL A 419 3.81 21.38 -9.86
C VAL A 419 2.85 22.54 -9.63
N PHE A 420 1.58 22.31 -9.94
CA PHE A 420 0.47 23.21 -9.68
C PHE A 420 -0.32 22.74 -8.45
N GLU A 421 -1.36 23.47 -8.09
CA GLU A 421 -2.25 23.09 -6.99
C GLU A 421 -3.06 21.83 -7.30
N SER A 422 -3.63 21.22 -6.27
CA SER A 422 -4.59 20.13 -6.45
C SER A 422 -5.94 20.66 -6.91
N GLU A 423 -6.54 19.98 -7.88
CA GLU A 423 -7.86 20.28 -8.43
C GLU A 423 -8.77 19.04 -8.39
N GLU A 424 -10.07 19.27 -8.17
CA GLU A 424 -11.07 18.21 -8.34
C GLU A 424 -11.34 17.99 -9.83
N ILE A 425 -10.98 16.82 -10.33
CA ILE A 425 -11.11 16.48 -11.74
C ILE A 425 -12.15 15.38 -11.95
N VAL A 426 -12.92 15.49 -13.04
CA VAL A 426 -13.85 14.44 -13.47
C VAL A 426 -13.09 13.45 -14.36
N VAL A 427 -12.89 12.23 -13.89
CA VAL A 427 -12.17 11.18 -14.62
C VAL A 427 -13.07 10.59 -15.70
N LYS A 428 -12.63 10.70 -16.96
CA LYS A 428 -13.21 10.02 -18.10
C LYS A 428 -12.30 8.84 -18.49
N PRO A 429 -12.86 7.64 -18.74
CA PRO A 429 -12.07 6.48 -19.11
C PRO A 429 -11.36 6.71 -20.45
N VAL A 430 -10.18 6.12 -20.60
CA VAL A 430 -9.41 6.19 -21.85
C VAL A 430 -10.14 5.47 -22.98
N THR A 431 -10.09 6.02 -24.19
CA THR A 431 -10.67 5.40 -25.38
C THR A 431 -10.02 4.02 -25.63
N PRO A 432 -10.76 3.00 -26.13
CA PRO A 432 -10.21 1.65 -26.34
C PRO A 432 -8.91 1.58 -27.15
N VAL A 433 -8.67 2.53 -28.06
CA VAL A 433 -7.44 2.62 -28.88
C VAL A 433 -6.20 2.92 -28.04
N LEU A 434 -6.35 3.60 -26.90
CA LEU A 434 -5.25 3.98 -26.00
C LEU A 434 -5.11 3.04 -24.81
N ARG A 435 -5.90 1.96 -24.74
CA ARG A 435 -5.98 1.05 -23.58
C ARG A 435 -4.68 0.31 -23.28
N GLU A 436 -3.85 0.09 -24.29
CA GLU A 436 -2.56 -0.62 -24.15
C GLU A 436 -1.47 0.26 -23.51
N ILE A 437 -1.71 1.57 -23.35
CA ILE A 437 -0.77 2.50 -22.71
C ILE A 437 -1.04 2.50 -21.21
N SER A 438 -0.35 1.63 -20.48
CA SER A 438 -0.52 1.45 -19.02
C SER A 438 -0.17 2.67 -18.18
N ILE A 439 0.53 3.66 -18.74
CA ILE A 439 0.97 4.88 -18.06
C ILE A 439 -0.21 5.81 -17.71
N PHE A 440 -1.36 5.65 -18.36
CA PHE A 440 -2.53 6.51 -18.15
C PHE A 440 -3.72 5.74 -17.58
N SER A 441 -4.34 6.28 -16.53
CA SER A 441 -5.57 5.74 -15.92
C SER A 441 -6.84 6.35 -16.53
N GLY A 442 -6.74 7.52 -17.16
CA GLY A 442 -7.88 8.28 -17.67
C GLY A 442 -7.49 9.57 -18.36
N ASN A 443 -8.50 10.35 -18.72
CA ASN A 443 -8.36 11.75 -19.14
C ASN A 443 -9.36 12.63 -18.39
N THR A 444 -9.11 13.92 -18.37
CA THR A 444 -10.03 14.91 -17.78
C THR A 444 -9.97 16.23 -18.54
N ILE A 445 -10.89 17.13 -18.23
CA ILE A 445 -10.95 18.49 -18.78
C ILE A 445 -10.71 19.46 -17.62
N LEU A 446 -9.70 20.30 -17.74
CA LEU A 446 -9.37 21.31 -16.73
C LEU A 446 -10.29 22.53 -16.80
N GLY A 447 -10.17 23.40 -15.80
CA GLY A 447 -10.94 24.62 -15.72
C GLY A 447 -10.65 25.66 -16.81
N ASP A 448 -9.66 25.46 -17.67
CA ASP A 448 -9.40 26.28 -18.85
C ASP A 448 -9.90 25.62 -20.15
N GLY A 449 -10.57 24.47 -20.05
CA GLY A 449 -11.03 23.67 -21.18
C GLY A 449 -9.97 22.78 -21.82
N SER A 450 -8.73 22.80 -21.32
CA SER A 450 -7.68 21.90 -21.81
C SER A 450 -7.98 20.45 -21.43
N VAL A 451 -7.70 19.53 -22.36
CA VAL A 451 -7.82 18.09 -22.11
C VAL A 451 -6.46 17.58 -21.68
N ILE A 452 -6.39 16.98 -20.49
CA ILE A 452 -5.16 16.45 -19.93
C ILE A 452 -5.30 14.96 -19.60
N MET A 453 -4.18 14.24 -19.63
CA MET A 453 -4.13 12.83 -19.27
C MET A 453 -3.88 12.65 -17.78
N ILE A 454 -4.49 11.63 -17.19
CA ILE A 454 -4.29 11.25 -15.79
C ILE A 454 -3.27 10.12 -15.74
N LEU A 455 -2.15 10.35 -15.08
CA LEU A 455 -1.06 9.41 -14.91
C LEU A 455 -1.42 8.32 -13.89
N ASP A 456 -1.01 7.09 -14.17
CA ASP A 456 -1.07 5.96 -13.23
C ASP A 456 0.33 5.66 -12.68
N PRO A 457 0.61 5.94 -11.40
CA PRO A 457 1.89 5.59 -10.78
C PRO A 457 2.24 4.11 -10.85
N ASN A 458 1.25 3.20 -10.84
CA ASN A 458 1.50 1.77 -10.99
C ASN A 458 2.02 1.45 -12.39
N GLY A 459 1.38 2.02 -13.42
CA GLY A 459 1.82 1.91 -14.81
C GLY A 459 3.20 2.50 -15.05
N ILE A 460 3.49 3.66 -14.46
CA ILE A 460 4.82 4.29 -14.48
C ILE A 460 5.87 3.34 -13.90
N ALA A 461 5.64 2.83 -12.68
CA ALA A 461 6.59 1.93 -12.01
C ALA A 461 6.83 0.62 -12.77
N GLN A 462 5.79 0.04 -13.39
CA GLN A 462 5.92 -1.15 -14.23
C GLN A 462 6.78 -0.88 -15.47
N ALA A 463 6.57 0.25 -16.14
CA ALA A 463 7.35 0.63 -17.32
C ALA A 463 8.83 0.84 -16.98
N THR A 464 9.16 1.32 -15.77
CA THR A 464 10.55 1.50 -15.32
C THR A 464 11.20 0.21 -14.83
N GLY A 465 10.43 -0.72 -14.24
CA GLY A 465 10.94 -2.02 -13.78
C GLY A 465 11.52 -2.90 -14.90
N GLU A 466 11.02 -2.78 -16.13
CA GLU A 466 11.59 -3.44 -17.31
C GLU A 466 12.87 -2.76 -17.81
N VAL A 467 13.02 -1.44 -17.64
CA VAL A 467 14.22 -0.68 -18.03
C VAL A 467 15.40 -1.00 -17.10
N LEU A 468 15.16 -1.11 -15.79
CA LEU A 468 16.16 -1.51 -14.79
C LEU A 468 16.67 -2.95 -15.00
N ALA A 469 15.84 -3.84 -15.55
CA ALA A 469 16.20 -5.23 -15.84
C ALA A 469 16.92 -5.41 -17.20
N ALA A 470 16.70 -4.50 -18.16
CA ALA A 470 17.26 -4.61 -19.51
C ALA A 470 18.75 -4.24 -19.56
N GLU A 471 19.22 -3.33 -18.70
CA GLU A 471 20.62 -2.88 -18.70
C GLU A 471 21.58 -3.85 -17.99
N THR A 472 21.06 -4.72 -17.12
CA THR A 472 21.87 -5.75 -16.43
C THR A 472 22.32 -6.87 -17.39
N MET A 473 21.68 -7.03 -18.54
CA MET A 473 21.94 -8.16 -19.46
C MET A 473 23.01 -7.87 -20.53
N HIS A 474 23.50 -6.64 -20.67
CA HIS A 474 24.42 -6.28 -21.77
C HIS A 474 25.91 -6.17 -21.42
N HIS A 475 26.34 -6.43 -20.19
CA HIS A 475 27.77 -6.46 -19.80
C HIS A 475 28.21 -7.80 -19.16
N GLY A 476 27.97 -8.91 -19.86
CA GLY A 476 28.38 -10.25 -19.42
C GLY A 476 29.00 -11.09 -20.54
N GLY A 477 30.09 -10.61 -21.14
CA GLY A 477 30.87 -11.39 -22.10
C GLY A 477 31.68 -12.53 -21.46
N LYS A 478 31.27 -13.77 -21.74
CA LYS A 478 32.03 -15.04 -21.81
C LYS A 478 32.97 -15.40 -20.64
N GLY A 479 32.61 -16.48 -19.94
CA GLY A 479 33.61 -17.49 -19.54
C GLY A 479 33.42 -18.14 -18.18
N ARG A 480 32.88 -19.37 -18.22
CA ARG A 480 33.26 -20.56 -17.43
C ARG A 480 32.85 -20.72 -15.96
N ASP A 481 32.26 -21.90 -15.77
CA ASP A 481 32.32 -22.84 -14.65
C ASP A 481 31.43 -22.60 -13.43
N SER A 482 30.31 -23.31 -13.50
CA SER A 482 29.57 -23.97 -12.45
C SER A 482 30.39 -24.45 -11.26
N ARG A 483 30.04 -23.95 -10.07
CA ARG A 483 29.78 -24.68 -8.80
C ARG A 483 29.88 -23.68 -7.64
N ASP A 484 28.73 -23.26 -7.11
CA ASP A 484 28.46 -23.14 -5.67
C ASP A 484 27.09 -22.48 -5.45
N ALA A 485 26.05 -23.31 -5.52
CA ALA A 485 24.73 -22.97 -5.01
C ALA A 485 24.72 -23.18 -3.49
N ARG A 486 25.11 -22.13 -2.76
CA ARG A 486 24.73 -21.91 -1.35
C ARG A 486 24.09 -20.54 -1.29
N GLY A 487 22.93 -20.43 -0.65
CA GLY A 487 22.08 -19.23 -0.60
C GLY A 487 22.86 -17.96 -0.27
N SER A 488 22.57 -16.88 -1.00
CA SER A 488 23.21 -15.58 -0.78
C SER A 488 22.44 -14.75 0.23
N ASP A 489 22.71 -14.98 1.51
CA ASP A 489 22.57 -13.95 2.56
C ASP A 489 23.63 -12.88 2.29
N ARG A 490 23.29 -11.88 1.49
CA ARG A 490 24.14 -10.70 1.29
C ARG A 490 23.63 -9.61 2.22
N THR A 491 24.51 -9.09 3.06
CA THR A 491 24.18 -8.01 3.98
C THR A 491 24.79 -6.72 3.44
N PRO A 492 24.03 -5.61 3.34
CA PRO A 492 24.61 -4.32 2.98
C PRO A 492 25.52 -3.84 4.11
N MET A 493 26.79 -3.60 3.77
CA MET A 493 27.84 -3.16 4.69
C MET A 493 28.36 -1.80 4.24
N LEU A 494 28.49 -0.86 5.18
CA LEU A 494 29.23 0.37 4.96
C LEU A 494 30.72 0.10 5.17
N VAL A 495 31.54 0.37 4.15
CA VAL A 495 32.99 0.29 4.18
C VAL A 495 33.59 1.70 4.30
N PHE A 496 34.51 1.89 5.24
CA PHE A 496 35.15 3.17 5.53
C PHE A 496 36.61 2.96 5.98
N ARG A 497 37.41 4.03 6.02
CA ARG A 497 38.75 4.04 6.61
C ARG A 497 38.74 4.83 7.92
N ALA A 498 39.45 4.35 8.92
CA ALA A 498 39.63 5.05 10.20
C ALA A 498 40.94 4.60 10.85
N GLY A 499 41.83 5.55 11.15
CA GLY A 499 43.12 5.29 11.79
C GLY A 499 44.13 4.54 10.92
N GLY A 500 44.07 4.70 9.59
CA GLY A 500 44.96 4.06 8.63
C GLY A 500 44.29 3.66 7.32
N ASP A 501 45.07 3.06 6.40
CA ASP A 501 44.61 2.69 5.06
C ASP A 501 43.76 1.39 5.01
N GLU A 502 43.74 0.63 6.10
CA GLU A 502 43.00 -0.62 6.20
C GLU A 502 41.48 -0.36 6.21
N PRO A 503 40.72 -0.97 5.27
CA PRO A 503 39.28 -0.79 5.20
C PRO A 503 38.60 -1.46 6.40
N LYS A 504 37.60 -0.77 6.92
CA LYS A 504 36.76 -1.19 8.04
C LYS A 504 35.32 -1.23 7.58
N ALA A 505 34.51 -2.10 8.16
CA ALA A 505 33.10 -2.24 7.79
C ALA A 505 32.17 -2.32 9.00
N VAL A 506 30.96 -1.80 8.83
CA VAL A 506 29.83 -1.99 9.74
C VAL A 506 28.58 -2.33 8.94
N PRO A 507 27.67 -3.17 9.48
CA PRO A 507 26.36 -3.37 8.87
C PRO A 507 25.63 -2.05 8.71
N LEU A 508 25.10 -1.79 7.51
CA LEU A 508 24.43 -0.54 7.21
C LEU A 508 23.22 -0.31 8.11
N ALA A 509 22.54 -1.38 8.53
CA ALA A 509 21.42 -1.34 9.46
C ALA A 509 21.74 -0.73 10.84
N LEU A 510 23.03 -0.73 11.24
CA LEU A 510 23.46 -0.13 12.51
C LEU A 510 23.81 1.35 12.37
N VAL A 511 23.96 1.84 11.14
CA VAL A 511 24.33 3.23 10.87
C VAL A 511 23.05 4.06 10.82
N ALA A 512 22.89 4.96 11.79
CA ALA A 512 21.76 5.88 11.80
C ALA A 512 21.95 6.98 10.74
N ARG A 513 23.18 7.48 10.60
CA ARG A 513 23.52 8.52 9.62
C ARG A 513 25.03 8.60 9.35
N LEU A 514 25.39 9.18 8.21
CA LEU A 514 26.74 9.66 7.91
C LEU A 514 26.71 11.18 7.92
N GLU A 515 27.59 11.79 8.72
CA GLU A 515 27.67 13.24 8.89
C GLU A 515 29.05 13.76 8.49
N GLU A 516 29.09 14.99 8.02
CA GLU A 516 30.33 15.77 7.89
C GLU A 516 30.26 16.92 8.88
N ILE A 517 31.09 16.84 9.91
CA ILE A 517 31.10 17.81 11.00
C ILE A 517 32.24 18.78 10.77
N ASP A 518 31.94 20.08 10.83
CA ASP A 518 32.97 21.11 10.83
C ASP A 518 33.83 20.96 12.10
N ARG A 519 35.14 20.77 11.93
CA ARG A 519 36.05 20.51 13.05
C ARG A 519 36.06 21.65 14.08
N THR A 520 35.74 22.87 13.65
CA THR A 520 35.63 24.05 14.54
C THR A 520 34.42 24.00 15.47
N THR A 521 33.42 23.16 15.16
CA THR A 521 32.22 22.95 15.99
C THR A 521 32.38 21.81 17.00
N ILE A 522 33.52 21.11 16.98
CA ILE A 522 33.84 20.05 17.92
C ILE A 522 34.41 20.69 19.19
N GLU A 523 33.70 20.52 20.30
CA GLU A 523 34.09 21.00 21.62
C GLU A 523 34.68 19.84 22.45
N GLU A 524 35.52 20.14 23.44
CA GLU A 524 36.04 19.12 24.36
C GLU A 524 35.29 19.17 25.69
N SER A 525 34.68 18.05 26.09
CA SER A 525 33.97 17.91 27.36
C SER A 525 34.44 16.67 28.12
N ASN A 526 34.97 16.85 29.33
CA ASN A 526 35.54 15.78 30.16
C ASN A 526 36.57 14.88 29.44
N GLY A 527 37.39 15.47 28.56
CA GLY A 527 38.40 14.72 27.78
C GLY A 527 37.83 13.89 26.62
N THR A 528 36.56 14.09 26.26
CA THR A 528 35.90 13.48 25.10
C THR A 528 35.49 14.58 24.12
N PRO A 529 35.83 14.48 22.82
CA PRO A 529 35.33 15.42 21.83
C PRO A 529 33.83 15.23 21.64
N VAL A 530 33.07 16.31 21.62
CA VAL A 530 31.61 16.33 21.51
C VAL A 530 31.19 17.37 20.48
N VAL A 531 30.01 17.20 19.92
CA VAL A 531 29.39 18.17 19.01
C VAL A 531 27.93 18.34 19.38
N GLN A 532 27.40 19.56 19.24
CA GLN A 532 25.98 19.79 19.39
C GLN A 532 25.24 19.24 18.17
N TYR A 533 24.45 18.18 18.37
CA TYR A 533 23.70 17.50 17.33
C TYR A 533 22.22 17.40 17.73
N ARG A 534 21.33 17.99 16.92
CA ARG A 534 19.86 18.03 17.15
C ARG A 534 19.45 18.51 18.56
N GLY A 535 20.17 19.50 19.09
CA GLY A 535 19.88 20.09 20.40
C GLY A 535 20.39 19.29 21.60
N GLN A 536 21.13 18.19 21.37
CA GLN A 536 21.80 17.39 22.40
C GLN A 536 23.31 17.31 22.12
N LEU A 537 24.12 16.97 23.13
CA LEU A 537 25.56 16.75 22.94
C LEU A 537 25.79 15.32 22.48
N MET A 538 26.42 15.16 21.31
CA MET A 538 26.81 13.87 20.75
C MET A 538 28.33 13.66 20.95
N PRO A 539 28.76 12.62 21.68
CA PRO A 539 30.17 12.28 21.78
C PRO A 539 30.71 11.74 20.46
N LEU A 540 31.94 12.15 20.13
CA LEU A 540 32.71 11.70 18.98
C LEU A 540 33.84 10.79 19.47
N ILE A 541 33.95 9.59 18.90
CA ILE A 541 35.00 8.63 19.22
C ILE A 541 35.87 8.37 18.01
N ALA A 542 37.19 8.42 18.19
CA ALA A 542 38.12 7.90 17.21
C ALA A 542 38.28 6.38 17.34
N VAL A 543 38.22 5.67 16.21
CA VAL A 543 38.51 4.23 16.15
C VAL A 543 39.95 3.93 16.58
N ASP A 544 40.89 4.82 16.23
CA ASP A 544 42.30 4.71 16.62
C ASP A 544 42.63 5.67 17.77
N PRO A 545 43.17 5.19 18.91
CA PRO A 545 43.63 6.04 20.02
C PRO A 545 44.74 7.04 19.64
N ALA A 546 45.48 6.80 18.56
CA ALA A 546 46.52 7.70 18.07
C ALA A 546 45.96 8.83 17.18
N PHE A 547 44.66 8.79 16.86
CA PHE A 547 43.99 9.81 16.06
C PHE A 547 44.07 11.18 16.73
N ARG A 548 44.62 12.16 16.01
CA ARG A 548 44.65 13.56 16.44
C ARG A 548 43.70 14.36 15.56
N LEU A 549 42.78 15.07 16.19
CA LEU A 549 41.99 16.08 15.49
C LEU A 549 42.91 17.20 15.01
N GLU A 550 42.85 17.54 13.73
CA GLU A 550 43.47 18.75 13.19
C GLU A 550 42.57 19.96 13.44
N GLU A 551 43.13 21.16 13.50
CA GLU A 551 42.42 22.38 13.90
C GLU A 551 41.40 22.88 12.87
N GLU A 552 41.56 22.56 11.58
CA GLU A 552 40.70 23.03 10.51
C GLU A 552 40.24 21.89 9.57
N GLY A 553 39.08 22.06 8.91
CA GLY A 553 38.53 21.14 7.92
C GLY A 553 37.22 20.46 8.34
N ARG A 554 36.81 19.45 7.55
CA ARG A 554 35.62 18.63 7.84
C ARG A 554 36.03 17.24 8.32
N GLN A 555 35.31 16.74 9.32
CA GLN A 555 35.46 15.40 9.85
C GLN A 555 34.28 14.53 9.43
N HIS A 556 34.55 13.43 8.72
CA HIS A 556 33.52 12.43 8.47
C HIS A 556 33.21 11.68 9.77
N VAL A 557 31.93 11.51 10.06
CA VAL A 557 31.43 10.88 11.29
C VAL A 557 30.33 9.88 10.93
N VAL A 558 30.54 8.62 11.29
CA VAL A 558 29.50 7.58 11.23
C VAL A 558 28.69 7.66 12.52
N VAL A 559 27.44 8.11 12.42
CA VAL A 559 26.55 8.29 13.57
C VAL A 559 25.79 6.99 13.82
N PHE A 560 25.94 6.49 15.02
CA PHE A 560 25.16 5.41 15.59
C PHE A 560 24.13 6.01 16.55
N GLN A 561 22.91 5.48 16.54
CA GLN A 561 21.85 5.94 17.43
C GLN A 561 21.25 4.75 18.16
N ASP A 562 21.05 4.91 19.47
CA ASP A 562 20.30 4.00 20.32
C ASP A 562 19.28 4.81 21.12
N SER A 563 17.99 4.58 20.86
CA SER A 563 16.88 5.36 21.39
C SER A 563 17.12 6.88 21.29
N ASP A 564 17.22 7.58 22.42
CA ASP A 564 17.39 9.03 22.52
C ASP A 564 18.86 9.47 22.56
N ARG A 565 19.84 8.55 22.41
CA ARG A 565 21.26 8.88 22.48
C ARG A 565 21.98 8.57 21.18
N SER A 566 22.85 9.48 20.77
CA SER A 566 23.63 9.39 19.54
C SER A 566 25.12 9.39 19.87
N MET A 567 25.90 8.68 19.08
CA MET A 567 27.36 8.68 19.14
C MET A 567 27.90 8.75 17.73
N GLY A 568 28.90 9.60 17.52
CA GLY A 568 29.65 9.65 16.28
C GLY A 568 30.95 8.86 16.37
N VAL A 569 31.23 8.01 15.40
CA VAL A 569 32.58 7.45 15.18
C VAL A 569 33.25 8.28 14.10
N MET A 570 34.36 8.93 14.46
CA MET A 570 35.18 9.69 13.51
C MET A 570 35.91 8.73 12.58
N VAL A 571 35.76 8.96 11.27
CA VAL A 571 36.36 8.16 10.21
C VAL A 571 37.13 9.05 9.25
N ASP A 572 38.19 8.54 8.64
CA ASP A 572 39.04 9.30 7.73
C ASP A 572 38.33 9.52 6.38
N ALA A 573 37.62 8.49 5.89
CA ALA A 573 36.83 8.57 4.66
C ALA A 573 35.80 7.44 4.60
N ILE A 574 34.63 7.70 4.01
CA ILE A 574 33.72 6.65 3.57
C ILE A 574 34.22 6.11 2.23
N VAL A 575 34.33 4.79 2.11
CA VAL A 575 34.86 4.14 0.93
C VAL A 575 33.73 3.72 0.00
N ASP A 576 32.79 2.90 0.48
CA ASP A 576 31.70 2.36 -0.33
C ASP A 576 30.59 1.72 0.52
N ILE A 577 29.44 1.39 -0.07
CA ILE A 577 28.43 0.49 0.51
C ILE A 577 28.35 -0.75 -0.38
N VAL A 578 28.65 -1.91 0.19
CA VAL A 578 28.77 -3.16 -0.56
C VAL A 578 27.83 -4.21 0.00
N GLU A 579 27.14 -4.93 -0.88
CA GLU A 579 26.37 -6.11 -0.51
C GLU A 579 27.23 -7.35 -0.61
N ASP A 580 27.69 -7.85 0.53
CA ASP A 580 28.54 -9.05 0.58
C ASP A 580 28.11 -9.98 1.72
N ARG A 581 28.64 -11.20 1.73
CA ARG A 581 28.37 -12.16 2.81
C ARG A 581 29.21 -11.79 4.03
N LEU A 582 28.57 -11.49 5.15
CA LEU A 582 29.26 -11.30 6.41
C LEU A 582 29.69 -12.66 6.99
N LYS A 583 30.81 -13.18 6.51
CA LYS A 583 31.48 -14.34 7.09
C LYS A 583 32.80 -13.87 7.70
N VAL A 584 32.82 -13.72 9.02
CA VAL A 584 34.04 -13.39 9.75
C VAL A 584 34.97 -14.61 9.67
N GLU A 585 36.12 -14.47 9.01
CA GLU A 585 37.03 -15.59 8.76
C GLU A 585 38.11 -15.70 9.84
N ILE A 586 38.42 -14.59 10.53
CA ILE A 586 39.48 -14.51 11.54
C ILE A 586 38.94 -13.73 12.75
N GLU A 587 38.89 -14.39 13.91
CA GLU A 587 38.62 -13.72 15.19
C GLU A 587 39.82 -12.83 15.56
N SER A 588 39.56 -11.54 15.82
CA SER A 588 40.61 -10.58 16.13
C SER A 588 40.78 -10.44 17.64
N ALA A 589 42.04 -10.36 18.11
CA ALA A 589 42.38 -10.06 19.49
C ALA A 589 42.45 -8.54 19.78
N ARG A 590 42.13 -7.68 18.80
CA ARG A 590 42.17 -6.22 18.94
C ARG A 590 40.85 -5.71 19.54
N GLU A 591 40.93 -4.92 20.62
CA GLU A 591 39.76 -4.28 21.23
C GLU A 591 39.02 -3.38 20.21
N GLY A 592 37.69 -3.53 20.12
CA GLY A 592 36.84 -2.75 19.21
C GLY A 592 36.67 -3.33 17.79
N VAL A 593 37.20 -4.51 17.50
CA VAL A 593 37.01 -5.21 16.22
C VAL A 593 36.37 -6.59 16.47
N LEU A 594 35.26 -6.89 15.80
CA LEU A 594 34.58 -8.19 15.90
C LEU A 594 35.38 -9.30 15.19
N GLY A 595 36.05 -8.95 14.09
CA GLY A 595 36.94 -9.82 13.34
C GLY A 595 37.19 -9.31 11.92
N THR A 596 37.93 -10.05 11.11
CA THR A 596 38.23 -9.68 9.71
C THR A 596 37.41 -10.54 8.74
N ALA A 597 36.76 -9.90 7.78
CA ALA A 597 35.98 -10.56 6.73
C ALA A 597 36.51 -10.16 5.34
N VAL A 598 36.31 -11.02 4.34
CA VAL A 598 36.58 -10.68 2.94
C VAL A 598 35.36 -9.97 2.38
N ILE A 599 35.49 -8.66 2.14
CA ILE A 599 34.41 -7.80 1.65
C ILE A 599 34.89 -7.14 0.36
N ALA A 600 34.14 -7.27 -0.73
CA ALA A 600 34.52 -6.79 -2.06
C ALA A 600 35.92 -7.27 -2.50
N GLY A 601 36.27 -8.50 -2.13
CA GLY A 601 37.57 -9.11 -2.45
C GLY A 601 38.77 -8.57 -1.65
N LYS A 602 38.54 -7.75 -0.62
CA LYS A 602 39.57 -7.20 0.27
C LYS A 602 39.37 -7.64 1.72
N ALA A 603 40.46 -7.90 2.43
CA ALA A 603 40.42 -8.13 3.87
C ALA A 603 39.99 -6.83 4.57
N THR A 604 38.85 -6.88 5.27
CA THR A 604 38.16 -5.72 5.84
C THR A 604 37.79 -6.02 7.29
N ASP A 605 38.18 -5.13 8.21
CA ASP A 605 37.93 -5.29 9.64
C ASP A 605 36.49 -4.89 9.99
N VAL A 606 35.74 -5.81 10.60
CA VAL A 606 34.35 -5.57 11.03
C VAL A 606 34.35 -4.97 12.43
N ILE A 607 33.79 -3.76 12.57
CA ILE A 607 33.87 -2.96 13.79
C ILE A 607 32.81 -3.38 14.83
N ASP A 608 33.22 -3.51 16.10
CA ASP A 608 32.30 -3.74 17.23
C ASP A 608 31.66 -2.44 17.68
N THR A 609 30.49 -2.11 17.13
CA THR A 609 29.77 -0.88 17.47
C THR A 609 29.33 -0.83 18.94
N ALA A 610 29.08 -1.98 19.58
CA ALA A 610 28.69 -2.06 20.99
C ALA A 610 29.87 -1.76 21.93
N HIS A 611 31.12 -2.07 21.53
CA HIS A 611 32.31 -1.63 22.25
C HIS A 611 32.42 -0.09 22.28
N TYR A 612 32.27 0.58 21.13
CA TYR A 612 32.40 2.04 21.06
C TYR A 612 31.25 2.76 21.77
N LEU A 613 30.01 2.27 21.67
CA LEU A 613 28.88 2.82 22.42
C LEU A 613 29.11 2.79 23.94
N ARG A 614 29.68 1.70 24.47
CA ARG A 614 30.05 1.59 25.89
C ARG A 614 31.14 2.57 26.32
N ARG A 615 32.01 2.99 25.38
CA ARG A 615 33.08 3.95 25.63
C ARG A 615 32.58 5.41 25.59
N ALA A 616 31.63 5.75 24.72
CA ALA A 616 31.06 7.11 24.62
C ALA A 616 30.31 7.55 25.87
N PHE A 617 29.63 6.62 26.54
CA PHE A 617 28.74 6.91 27.65
C PHE A 617 29.31 6.31 28.95
N GLY A 618 30.40 6.89 29.46
CA GLY A 618 31.09 6.45 30.67
C GLY A 618 30.22 6.40 31.94
N ASP A 619 29.09 7.12 31.97
CA ASP A 619 28.14 7.17 33.09
C ASP A 619 26.98 6.17 32.96
N TRP A 620 26.91 5.36 31.90
CA TRP A 620 25.82 4.41 31.67
C TRP A 620 25.75 3.27 32.72
N PHE A 621 26.81 3.07 33.51
CA PHE A 621 26.84 2.02 34.55
C PHE A 621 27.53 2.47 35.84
N GLN A 622 26.82 3.22 36.69
CA GLN A 622 26.92 2.94 38.13
C GLN A 622 25.89 1.86 38.49
N LYS A 623 26.42 0.68 38.83
CA LYS A 623 25.74 -0.58 39.21
C LYS A 623 25.07 -1.38 38.08
N ALA A 624 25.91 -2.01 37.27
CA ALA A 624 25.78 -3.45 37.04
C ALA A 624 27.20 -4.06 37.02
N PRO A 625 27.43 -5.27 37.57
CA PRO A 625 28.76 -5.83 37.65
C PRO A 625 29.26 -6.18 36.24
N ARG A 626 30.48 -5.76 35.92
CA ARG A 626 31.25 -6.37 34.83
C ARG A 626 31.38 -7.87 35.15
N PRO A 627 31.05 -8.82 34.26
CA PRO A 627 31.67 -10.12 34.35
C PRO A 627 33.16 -9.88 34.11
N SER A 628 33.94 -10.13 35.15
CA SER A 628 35.38 -10.11 35.11
C SER A 628 35.87 -10.95 33.92
N SER A 629 36.74 -10.35 33.12
CA SER A 629 37.71 -11.03 32.28
C SER A 629 38.54 -11.98 33.14
N ASN A 630 38.06 -13.21 33.31
CA ASN A 630 38.83 -14.39 33.65
C ASN A 630 37.90 -15.62 33.64
N GLY A 631 38.10 -16.48 32.64
CA GLY A 631 37.43 -17.78 32.50
C GLY A 631 36.50 -17.79 31.29
N GLY A 632 36.72 -18.71 30.35
CA GLY A 632 35.88 -18.87 29.17
C GLY A 632 34.43 -19.14 29.54
N VAL A 633 33.56 -18.18 29.30
CA VAL A 633 32.10 -18.34 29.42
C VAL A 633 31.52 -18.14 28.03
N SER A 634 30.85 -19.18 27.53
CA SER A 634 30.15 -19.20 26.23
C SER A 634 29.12 -18.07 26.14
N ALA A 635 28.95 -17.50 24.94
CA ALA A 635 27.87 -16.57 24.64
C ALA A 635 26.51 -17.18 25.03
N ASN A 636 25.61 -16.39 25.62
CA ASN A 636 24.28 -16.87 26.00
C ASN A 636 23.46 -17.13 24.74
N ARG A 637 22.84 -18.31 24.66
CA ARG A 637 22.04 -18.75 23.50
C ARG A 637 20.61 -18.26 23.62
N VAL A 638 20.12 -17.56 22.60
CA VAL A 638 18.78 -16.97 22.55
C VAL A 638 17.98 -17.61 21.42
N LEU A 639 16.77 -18.05 21.73
CA LEU A 639 15.80 -18.47 20.72
C LEU A 639 14.84 -17.31 20.42
N LEU A 640 14.81 -16.86 19.17
CA LEU A 640 13.86 -15.87 18.68
C LEU A 640 12.75 -16.56 17.88
N VAL A 641 11.50 -16.45 18.34
CA VAL A 641 10.32 -17.04 17.73
C VAL A 641 9.40 -15.92 17.24
N ASP A 642 9.37 -15.68 15.93
CA ASP A 642 8.55 -14.64 15.32
C ASP A 642 8.18 -15.07 13.88
N ASP A 643 6.91 -14.94 13.51
CA ASP A 643 6.40 -15.38 12.21
C ASP A 643 6.78 -14.41 11.08
N SER A 644 7.13 -13.17 11.42
CA SER A 644 7.54 -12.14 10.48
C SER A 644 9.02 -12.29 10.11
N PRO A 645 9.34 -12.53 8.82
CA PRO A 645 10.72 -12.49 8.34
C PRO A 645 11.39 -11.14 8.60
N PHE A 646 10.61 -10.06 8.56
CA PHE A 646 11.10 -8.70 8.82
C PHE A 646 11.62 -8.55 10.26
N PHE A 647 10.84 -8.99 11.26
CA PHE A 647 11.26 -8.86 12.67
C PHE A 647 12.43 -9.79 13.02
N ARG A 648 12.48 -10.99 12.44
CA ARG A 648 13.65 -11.88 12.62
C ARG A 648 14.91 -11.30 12.00
N ASN A 649 14.83 -10.72 10.80
CA ASN A 649 15.96 -10.08 10.14
C ASN A 649 16.40 -8.78 10.85
N LEU A 650 15.49 -8.13 11.59
CA LEU A 650 15.79 -6.95 12.39
C LEU A 650 16.43 -7.31 13.76
N LEU A 651 15.84 -8.27 14.48
CA LEU A 651 16.24 -8.59 15.85
C LEU A 651 17.45 -9.53 15.92
N THR A 652 17.65 -10.41 14.94
CA THR A 652 18.79 -11.34 14.94
C THR A 652 20.13 -10.59 14.93
N PRO A 653 20.38 -9.61 14.03
CA PRO A 653 21.62 -8.84 14.06
C PRO A 653 21.77 -8.02 15.35
N LEU A 654 20.67 -7.44 15.85
CA LEU A 654 20.66 -6.62 17.06
C LEU A 654 21.09 -7.43 18.30
N LEU A 655 20.52 -8.62 18.48
CA LEU A 655 20.81 -9.51 19.60
C LEU A 655 22.21 -10.12 19.47
N SER A 656 22.64 -10.49 18.26
CA SER A 656 24.01 -10.96 18.00
C SER A 656 25.06 -9.91 18.34
N VAL A 657 24.80 -8.63 17.99
CA VAL A 657 25.66 -7.50 18.35
C VAL A 657 25.67 -7.24 19.86
N ALA A 658 24.58 -7.56 20.56
CA ALA A 658 24.51 -7.48 22.02
C ALA A 658 25.23 -8.65 22.73
N GLY A 659 25.85 -9.58 21.99
CA GLY A 659 26.66 -10.68 22.53
C GLY A 659 25.90 -11.99 22.77
N TYR A 660 24.71 -12.14 22.17
CA TYR A 660 23.90 -13.35 22.22
C TYR A 660 24.15 -14.25 21.00
N GLU A 661 24.12 -15.57 21.17
CA GLU A 661 24.09 -16.50 20.06
C GLU A 661 22.62 -16.78 19.69
N VAL A 662 22.17 -16.25 18.55
CA VAL A 662 20.73 -16.18 18.23
C VAL A 662 20.34 -17.25 17.22
N THR A 663 19.36 -18.07 17.58
CA THR A 663 18.67 -18.99 16.66
C THR A 663 17.26 -18.46 16.42
N ALA A 664 16.92 -18.16 15.17
CA ALA A 664 15.61 -17.59 14.82
C ALA A 664 14.72 -18.62 14.10
N VAL A 665 13.47 -18.77 14.54
CA VAL A 665 12.49 -19.71 13.99
C VAL A 665 11.15 -19.03 13.70
N GLN A 666 10.39 -19.60 12.76
CA GLN A 666 9.18 -19.01 12.17
C GLN A 666 7.92 -19.11 13.04
N GLY A 667 7.96 -19.82 14.17
CA GLY A 667 6.76 -20.04 14.98
C GLY A 667 6.96 -21.09 16.07
N GLY A 668 5.94 -21.27 16.92
CA GLY A 668 5.99 -22.12 18.11
C GLY A 668 6.26 -23.60 17.83
N GLU A 669 5.75 -24.15 16.73
CA GLU A 669 5.98 -25.55 16.36
C GLU A 669 7.46 -25.82 16.02
N ALA A 670 8.09 -24.92 15.28
CA ALA A 670 9.52 -25.00 14.97
C ALA A 670 10.38 -24.85 16.23
N ALA A 671 9.96 -24.01 17.17
CA ALA A 671 10.61 -23.87 18.48
C ALA A 671 10.52 -25.19 19.28
N LEU A 672 9.35 -25.82 19.36
CA LEU A 672 9.21 -27.11 20.05
C LEU A 672 9.98 -28.24 19.36
N GLY A 673 10.10 -28.23 18.03
CA GLY A 673 10.96 -29.16 17.30
C GLY A 673 12.45 -29.02 17.65
N LEU A 674 12.92 -27.81 17.95
CA LEU A 674 14.28 -27.59 18.47
C LEU A 674 14.46 -28.17 19.88
N ARG A 675 13.43 -28.05 20.73
CA ARG A 675 13.42 -28.67 22.07
C ARG A 675 13.50 -30.19 21.99
N GLU A 676 12.73 -30.81 21.10
CA GLU A 676 12.70 -32.27 20.92
C GLU A 676 13.99 -32.82 20.31
N SER A 677 14.67 -32.01 19.48
CA SER A 677 15.99 -32.35 18.94
C SER A 677 17.15 -32.09 19.91
N GLY A 678 16.87 -31.68 21.15
CA GLY A 678 17.85 -31.54 22.22
C GLY A 678 18.66 -30.24 22.19
N HIS A 679 18.16 -29.19 21.53
CA HIS A 679 18.77 -27.87 21.60
C HIS A 679 18.36 -27.17 22.91
N ASP A 680 19.31 -26.45 23.52
CA ASP A 680 19.09 -25.71 24.75
C ASP A 680 19.34 -24.22 24.54
N PHE A 681 18.54 -23.39 25.21
CA PHE A 681 18.62 -21.93 25.15
C PHE A 681 18.56 -21.35 26.56
N ASP A 682 19.29 -20.25 26.76
CA ASP A 682 19.35 -19.53 28.03
C ASP A 682 18.15 -18.57 28.21
N VAL A 683 17.54 -18.13 27.11
CA VAL A 683 16.31 -17.31 27.11
C VAL A 683 15.58 -17.42 25.77
N ILE A 684 14.25 -17.33 25.81
CA ILE A 684 13.38 -17.42 24.64
C ILE A 684 12.66 -16.07 24.47
N ILE A 685 12.64 -15.55 23.26
CA ILE A 685 11.88 -14.36 22.87
C ILE A 685 10.79 -14.84 21.92
N SER A 686 9.53 -14.56 22.24
CA SER A 686 8.40 -14.98 21.40
C SER A 686 7.49 -13.82 21.09
N ASP A 687 7.14 -13.67 19.82
CA ASP A 687 5.96 -12.92 19.44
C ASP A 687 4.72 -13.56 20.07
N ILE A 688 3.75 -12.73 20.46
CA ILE A 688 2.47 -13.16 20.99
C ILE A 688 1.56 -13.60 19.83
N GLU A 689 1.52 -12.83 18.75
CA GLU A 689 0.56 -12.97 17.66
C GLU A 689 1.14 -13.76 16.50
N MET A 690 1.29 -15.07 16.67
CA MET A 690 1.77 -15.97 15.61
C MET A 690 0.65 -16.90 15.09
N PRO A 691 0.62 -17.23 13.80
CA PRO A 691 -0.34 -18.17 13.22
C PRO A 691 -0.08 -19.61 13.70
N GLY A 692 -1.15 -20.40 13.84
CA GLY A 692 -1.07 -21.77 14.37
C GLY A 692 -0.92 -21.76 15.90
N MET A 693 0.29 -22.06 16.39
CA MET A 693 0.64 -21.98 17.81
C MET A 693 1.10 -20.56 18.16
N ASN A 694 0.23 -19.79 18.81
CA ASN A 694 0.53 -18.43 19.26
C ASN A 694 1.52 -18.43 20.45
N GLY A 695 2.05 -17.26 20.80
CA GLY A 695 3.04 -17.13 21.87
C GLY A 695 2.55 -17.58 23.25
N PHE A 696 1.25 -17.43 23.55
CA PHE A 696 0.67 -17.90 24.81
C PHE A 696 0.62 -19.42 24.89
N ASP A 697 0.25 -20.09 23.80
CA ASP A 697 0.23 -21.55 23.73
C ASP A 697 1.64 -22.14 23.79
N LEU A 698 2.61 -21.47 23.15
CA LEU A 698 4.03 -21.82 23.25
C LEU A 698 4.56 -21.67 24.68
N ALA A 699 4.31 -20.54 25.34
CA ALA A 699 4.73 -20.32 26.73
C ALA A 699 4.16 -21.38 27.68
N ARG A 700 2.89 -21.74 27.51
CA ARG A 700 2.24 -22.81 28.29
C ARG A 700 2.90 -24.16 28.04
N ALA A 701 3.18 -24.50 26.78
CA ALA A 701 3.83 -25.75 26.40
C ALA A 701 5.27 -25.86 26.91
N ILE A 702 5.98 -24.74 27.00
CA ILE A 702 7.34 -24.65 27.56
C ILE A 702 7.29 -24.86 29.08
N LYS A 703 6.41 -24.16 29.80
CA LYS A 703 6.37 -24.18 31.28
C LYS A 703 5.69 -25.44 31.88
N GLN A 704 4.93 -26.21 31.11
CA GLN A 704 4.27 -27.42 31.60
C GLN A 704 5.25 -28.59 31.83
N ASP A 705 6.09 -28.90 30.84
CA ASP A 705 7.02 -30.05 30.90
C ASP A 705 8.17 -29.92 29.87
N GLY A 706 9.30 -30.57 30.14
CA GLY A 706 10.46 -30.64 29.23
C GLY A 706 11.68 -29.78 29.61
N ALA A 707 12.72 -29.84 28.78
CA ALA A 707 14.05 -29.26 29.06
C ALA A 707 14.06 -27.73 29.23
N TRP A 708 13.07 -27.04 28.65
CA TRP A 708 12.96 -25.56 28.71
C TRP A 708 12.00 -25.05 29.79
N LYS A 709 11.55 -25.93 30.69
CA LYS A 709 10.55 -25.57 31.72
C LYS A 709 10.96 -24.38 32.57
N ASP A 710 12.24 -24.33 32.92
CA ASP A 710 12.79 -23.27 33.76
C ASP A 710 13.30 -22.10 32.91
N THR A 711 13.56 -22.29 31.60
CA THR A 711 14.06 -21.25 30.70
C THR A 711 13.14 -20.03 30.68
N PRO A 712 13.69 -18.81 30.87
CA PRO A 712 12.90 -17.58 30.83
C PRO A 712 12.35 -17.31 29.43
N ILE A 713 11.09 -16.84 29.35
CA ILE A 713 10.43 -16.46 28.10
C ILE A 713 9.90 -15.02 28.16
N VAL A 714 10.34 -14.19 27.21
CA VAL A 714 9.98 -12.78 27.06
C VAL A 714 9.03 -12.63 25.87
N ALA A 715 7.91 -11.93 26.08
CA ALA A 715 6.91 -11.71 25.04
C ALA A 715 7.19 -10.42 24.25
N LEU A 716 7.01 -10.48 22.92
CA LEU A 716 6.96 -9.31 22.04
C LEU A 716 5.51 -9.00 21.64
N SER A 717 5.03 -7.77 21.89
CA SER A 717 3.65 -7.37 21.55
C SER A 717 3.58 -6.12 20.66
N SER A 718 2.61 -6.08 19.74
CA SER A 718 2.38 -4.93 18.85
C SER A 718 1.74 -3.72 19.58
N TYR A 719 1.03 -3.96 20.69
CA TYR A 719 0.45 -2.93 21.56
C TYR A 719 0.54 -3.40 23.02
N ALA A 720 0.81 -2.47 23.95
CA ALA A 720 0.79 -2.77 25.39
C ALA A 720 -0.51 -2.25 26.03
N SER A 721 -1.45 -3.15 26.32
CA SER A 721 -2.53 -2.87 27.26
C SER A 721 -2.22 -3.50 28.62
N LYS A 722 -2.61 -2.84 29.72
CA LYS A 722 -2.42 -3.40 31.09
C LYS A 722 -3.14 -4.74 31.28
N ALA A 723 -4.21 -5.00 30.52
CA ALA A 723 -4.96 -6.25 30.59
C ALA A 723 -4.22 -7.43 29.92
N ASP A 724 -3.40 -7.16 28.91
CA ASP A 724 -2.60 -8.19 28.23
C ASP A 724 -1.37 -8.59 29.04
N LEU A 725 -0.78 -7.63 29.79
CA LEU A 725 0.28 -7.86 30.77
C LEU A 725 -0.14 -8.81 31.91
N GLU A 726 -1.37 -8.67 32.42
CA GLU A 726 -1.91 -9.51 33.50
C GLU A 726 -2.26 -10.93 33.02
N LYS A 727 -2.90 -11.06 31.84
CA LYS A 727 -3.17 -12.37 31.23
C LYS A 727 -1.89 -13.10 30.88
N GLY A 728 -0.88 -12.36 30.46
CA GLY A 728 0.40 -12.88 30.03
C GLY A 728 1.26 -13.54 31.12
N ARG A 729 1.35 -12.91 32.29
CA ARG A 729 2.02 -13.48 33.46
C ARG A 729 1.32 -14.75 33.98
N ALA A 730 0.00 -14.83 33.83
CA ALA A 730 -0.76 -16.01 34.23
C ALA A 730 -0.50 -17.25 33.33
N VAL A 731 0.05 -17.04 32.13
CA VAL A 731 0.28 -18.10 31.13
C VAL A 731 1.75 -18.57 31.08
N GLY A 732 2.65 -17.88 31.79
CA GLY A 732 4.03 -18.33 31.99
C GLY A 732 5.12 -17.50 31.32
N PHE A 733 4.80 -16.29 30.84
CA PHE A 733 5.82 -15.32 30.42
C PHE A 733 6.46 -14.61 31.61
N ASP A 734 7.78 -14.49 31.56
CA ASP A 734 8.60 -13.88 32.60
C ASP A 734 8.64 -12.35 32.45
N ASP A 735 8.54 -11.83 31.22
CA ASP A 735 8.47 -10.40 30.95
C ASP A 735 7.79 -10.05 29.60
N TYR A 736 7.46 -8.78 29.39
CA TYR A 736 6.73 -8.24 28.23
C TYR A 736 7.39 -6.99 27.66
N VAL A 737 7.60 -6.98 26.35
CA VAL A 737 8.25 -5.89 25.64
C VAL A 737 7.44 -5.53 24.39
N VAL A 738 7.30 -4.24 24.12
CA VAL A 738 6.64 -3.75 22.89
C VAL A 738 7.57 -3.95 21.70
N LYS A 739 7.04 -4.45 20.57
CA LYS A 739 7.80 -4.60 19.33
C LYS A 739 8.40 -3.25 18.93
N LEU A 740 9.68 -3.29 18.53
CA LEU A 740 10.52 -2.13 18.16
C LEU A 740 11.11 -1.31 19.32
N ASP A 741 10.82 -1.66 20.59
CA ASP A 741 11.50 -1.06 21.75
C ASP A 741 12.78 -1.85 22.11
N ARG A 742 13.90 -1.43 21.52
CA ARG A 742 15.21 -2.10 21.65
C ARG A 742 15.74 -2.09 23.09
N GLU A 743 15.67 -0.96 23.76
CA GLU A 743 16.22 -0.79 25.11
C GLU A 743 15.43 -1.64 26.11
N ALA A 744 14.10 -1.63 26.03
CA ALA A 744 13.26 -2.47 26.87
C ALA A 744 13.55 -3.96 26.66
N LEU A 745 13.80 -4.40 25.41
CA LEU A 745 14.13 -5.79 25.10
C LEU A 745 15.46 -6.22 25.72
N LEU A 746 16.53 -5.45 25.53
CA LEU A 746 17.85 -5.79 26.08
C LEU A 746 17.89 -5.75 27.61
N GLN A 747 17.18 -4.80 28.22
CA GLN A 747 17.03 -4.72 29.66
C GLN A 747 16.27 -5.93 30.21
N SER A 748 15.14 -6.28 29.58
CA SER A 748 14.34 -7.44 29.94
C SER A 748 15.13 -8.75 29.86
N LEU A 749 15.92 -8.93 28.79
CA LEU A 749 16.78 -10.11 28.63
C LEU A 749 17.86 -10.20 29.69
N THR A 750 18.52 -9.07 29.99
CA THR A 750 19.56 -9.02 31.03
C THR A 750 18.98 -9.31 32.41
N GLN A 751 17.80 -8.77 32.71
CA GLN A 751 17.10 -9.00 33.97
C GLN A 751 16.62 -10.44 34.09
N SER A 752 16.06 -11.01 33.03
CA SER A 752 15.58 -12.40 33.00
C SER A 752 16.72 -13.40 33.17
N LEU A 753 17.85 -13.18 32.48
CA LEU A 753 19.04 -14.04 32.59
C LEU A 753 19.73 -13.93 33.96
N SER A 754 19.75 -12.74 34.57
CA SER A 754 20.33 -12.55 35.90
C SER A 754 19.45 -13.10 37.02
N ALA A 755 18.13 -12.95 36.92
CA ALA A 755 17.17 -13.53 37.86
C ALA A 755 17.21 -15.07 37.82
N HIS A 756 17.36 -15.65 36.63
CA HIS A 756 17.41 -17.10 36.46
C HIS A 756 18.72 -17.71 36.98
N ARG A 757 19.86 -17.04 36.80
CA ARG A 757 21.16 -17.46 37.35
C ARG A 757 21.28 -17.29 38.87
N GLY A 758 20.44 -16.46 39.49
CA GLY A 758 20.39 -16.27 40.94
C GLY A 758 19.49 -17.27 41.69
N ALA A 759 18.66 -18.03 40.97
CA ALA A 759 17.69 -18.98 41.52
C ALA A 759 18.07 -20.47 41.35
N ALA A 760 19.11 -20.75 40.56
CA ALA A 760 19.63 -22.10 40.26
C ALA A 760 20.70 -22.58 41.23
#